data_AF-A0A5M4FBW6-F1
#
_entry.id   AF-A0A5M4FBW6-F1
#
_cell.length_a   1.000
_cell.length_b   1.000
_cell.length_c   1.000
_cell.angle_alpha   90.00
_cell.angle_beta   90.00
_cell.angle_gamma   90.00
#
_symmetry.space_group_name_H-M   'P 1'
#
loop_
_entity.id
_entity.type
_entity.pdbx_description
1 polymer ?
#
loop_
_entity_poly.entity_id
_entity_poly.type
_entity_poly.pdbx_seq_one_letter_code
_entity_poly.pdbx_strand_id
1 'polypeptide(L)'
;MSHRRQFLTLLASTTLAGGLLVVAGSPASAASVDTFAELATALSTCSGTPAAPTVVTLAADISQPEGELTIGCAATLNLGVHDLAVARIVITTGKQLTIDAASPASELTVITPTYLRAAIGTTGATLIVNQGTVTAENEGGGAAIGGDYERAAGTITINDGVVKATSGSHGAAIGSGEGGVGASTITINGGTVTATSDHGAAAIGGGYASAGSTITINGGTIDAVGGSAGIGDGVYLSSAGTVTINGGTVTAEASNFGGMGNIEGVGIGGMNSGVAGGVVTINGGTITARGGTSGIGYVSPDGGVIAINAGDVTTTALGGPALGTLDYGDPRGATGTISIGKDALVTVPNAWDRVVVGGTYGGVHGSLLVDGTLRLPDAEVLVPAYEDGAKTPNLTVGPTGRILGAVDDPSFGGNISGDGWIQNDGTIALSHVQTRVGNSGVAISHHHYAVSFDSRGGSPAPAPVIVFADSFTRGARTFPAAPTKAGSVFAGWNTHADGSGTTVTADTILPGSSNGLAAVPIALHAQWITHEITGLNPQITGTAREGKTLTAQTGSVAPHDAHFSYRWYEDGHPIPGATDKTLRLGGFQAARRISVRITASVPDGPTVSKISAKTSYVSSAHKHLVISDHTINHRATFHVAATGLKPGQRAKIWLGGKLAYTGRADSTGTVHRTVRFPTSVEPGHRRVRVSGYSSSGDRTYTIFTVVTYR
;
A
#
# COMPACT_ATOMS: atom_id res chain seq x y z
N MET A 1 44.54 32.87 8.72
CA MET A 1 45.73 33.21 7.91
C MET A 1 45.83 32.28 6.70
N SER A 2 45.59 32.86 5.51
CA SER A 2 46.25 32.58 4.22
C SER A 2 46.24 31.15 3.64
N HIS A 3 45.34 30.82 2.71
CA HIS A 3 45.50 30.89 1.22
C HIS A 3 46.36 29.78 0.59
N ARG A 4 45.73 28.90 -0.21
CA ARG A 4 45.84 28.91 -1.68
C ARG A 4 44.92 27.84 -2.31
N ARG A 5 44.05 28.29 -3.21
CA ARG A 5 43.27 27.46 -4.15
C ARG A 5 44.18 27.10 -5.34
N GLN A 6 44.19 25.85 -5.76
CA GLN A 6 44.69 25.43 -7.08
C GLN A 6 43.50 24.92 -7.89
N PHE A 7 43.22 25.61 -9.00
CA PHE A 7 42.32 25.17 -10.05
C PHE A 7 43.05 24.12 -10.90
N LEU A 8 42.43 22.96 -11.08
CA LEU A 8 42.87 21.92 -12.00
C LEU A 8 41.93 21.95 -13.22
N THR A 9 42.49 22.34 -14.37
CA THR A 9 41.83 22.41 -15.66
C THR A 9 41.78 21.00 -16.27
N LEU A 10 40.58 20.44 -16.44
CA LEU A 10 40.37 19.17 -17.15
C LEU A 10 39.98 19.49 -18.60
N LEU A 11 40.83 19.13 -19.56
CA LEU A 11 40.51 19.18 -20.99
C LEU A 11 39.48 18.09 -21.32
N ALA A 12 38.31 18.51 -21.81
CA ALA A 12 37.37 17.63 -22.49
C ALA A 12 37.56 17.78 -24.01
N SER A 13 37.99 16.70 -24.65
CA SER A 13 38.09 16.53 -26.09
C SER A 13 36.69 16.35 -26.67
N THR A 14 36.15 17.38 -27.33
CA THR A 14 34.94 17.29 -28.14
C THR A 14 35.29 16.86 -29.56
N THR A 15 34.82 15.68 -29.95
CA THR A 15 34.74 15.23 -31.35
C THR A 15 33.75 16.13 -32.10
N LEU A 16 34.26 16.87 -33.09
CA LEU A 16 33.48 17.65 -34.04
C LEU A 16 32.61 16.70 -34.89
N ALA A 17 31.31 16.66 -34.62
CA ALA A 17 30.34 16.27 -35.65
C ALA A 17 30.13 17.48 -36.55
N GLY A 18 30.35 17.32 -37.86
CA GLY A 18 30.15 18.36 -38.87
C GLY A 18 28.69 18.78 -38.94
N GLY A 19 28.31 19.76 -38.11
CA GLY A 19 27.08 20.51 -38.25
C GLY A 19 27.21 21.46 -39.43
N LEU A 20 26.38 21.25 -40.45
CA LEU A 20 26.13 22.22 -41.50
C LEU A 20 25.62 23.51 -40.83
N LEU A 21 26.52 24.50 -40.68
CA LEU A 21 26.18 25.82 -40.19
C LEU A 21 25.27 26.49 -41.23
N VAL A 22 23.96 26.38 -41.04
CA VAL A 22 22.99 27.22 -41.75
C VAL A 22 23.21 28.63 -41.24
N VAL A 23 23.94 29.43 -42.03
CA VAL A 23 23.98 30.88 -41.88
C VAL A 23 22.55 31.36 -42.05
N ALA A 24 21.91 31.79 -40.96
CA ALA A 24 20.65 32.51 -41.01
C ALA A 24 20.89 33.77 -41.86
N GLY A 25 20.43 33.76 -43.10
CA GLY A 25 20.40 34.96 -43.92
C GLY A 25 19.57 36.02 -43.21
N SER A 26 20.03 37.27 -43.23
CA SER A 26 19.28 38.42 -42.73
C SER A 26 17.83 38.36 -43.24
N PRO A 27 16.81 38.51 -42.37
CA PRO A 27 15.42 38.48 -42.82
C PRO A 27 15.21 39.57 -43.89
N ALA A 28 14.48 39.23 -44.94
CA ALA A 28 13.92 40.23 -45.85
C ALA A 28 13.12 41.25 -45.01
N SER A 29 13.17 42.53 -45.38
CA SER A 29 12.65 43.65 -44.56
C SER A 29 11.26 43.34 -44.00
N ALA A 30 11.10 43.46 -42.68
CA ALA A 30 9.79 43.31 -42.04
C ALA A 30 8.84 44.38 -42.60
N ALA A 31 7.77 43.96 -43.27
CA ALA A 31 6.72 44.86 -43.70
C ALA A 31 5.86 45.20 -42.48
N SER A 32 5.77 46.48 -42.14
CA SER A 32 4.87 46.99 -41.11
C SER A 32 3.56 47.40 -41.79
N VAL A 33 2.42 46.92 -41.30
CA VAL A 33 1.10 47.13 -41.92
C VAL A 33 0.09 47.63 -40.90
N ASP A 34 -0.76 48.57 -41.29
CA ASP A 34 -1.80 49.14 -40.43
C ASP A 34 -3.23 48.96 -41.00
N THR A 35 -3.37 48.44 -42.23
CA THR A 35 -4.66 48.11 -42.83
C THR A 35 -4.74 46.67 -43.34
N PHE A 36 -5.96 46.14 -43.46
CA PHE A 36 -6.19 44.81 -44.01
C PHE A 36 -5.73 44.67 -45.47
N ALA A 37 -5.89 45.70 -46.30
CA ALA A 37 -5.48 45.65 -47.70
C ALA A 37 -3.95 45.52 -47.84
N GLU A 38 -3.19 46.22 -46.99
CA GLU A 38 -1.73 46.10 -46.91
C GLU A 38 -1.32 44.72 -46.42
N LEU A 39 -1.94 44.23 -45.34
CA LEU A 39 -1.71 42.90 -44.79
C LEU A 39 -1.96 41.80 -45.84
N ALA A 40 -3.10 41.85 -46.53
CA ALA A 40 -3.47 40.89 -47.56
C ALA A 40 -2.51 40.93 -48.75
N THR A 41 -2.06 42.11 -49.16
CA THR A 41 -1.07 42.25 -50.24
C THR A 41 0.28 41.68 -49.83
N ALA A 42 0.74 42.00 -48.61
CA ALA A 42 2.03 41.53 -48.08
C ALA A 42 2.10 40.00 -47.99
N LEU A 43 0.99 39.35 -47.60
CA LEU A 43 0.92 37.90 -47.42
C LEU A 43 0.60 37.12 -48.70
N SER A 44 -0.01 37.75 -49.71
CA SER A 44 -0.36 37.10 -50.98
C SER A 44 0.74 37.21 -52.06
N THR A 45 1.44 38.35 -52.14
CA THR A 45 2.33 38.66 -53.28
C THR A 45 3.82 38.44 -53.04
N CYS A 46 4.22 38.16 -51.79
CA CYS A 46 5.59 37.87 -51.33
C CYS A 46 6.66 38.11 -52.39
N SER A 47 7.03 39.38 -52.56
CA SER A 47 7.90 39.79 -53.66
C SER A 47 9.31 39.21 -53.51
N GLY A 48 9.75 38.48 -54.54
CA GLY A 48 11.07 37.83 -54.60
C GLY A 48 11.05 36.39 -54.09
N THR A 49 11.95 35.55 -54.57
CA THR A 49 12.24 34.20 -54.03
C THR A 49 13.13 34.37 -52.80
N PRO A 50 12.60 34.47 -51.56
CA PRO A 50 13.46 34.73 -50.43
C PRO A 50 13.91 33.38 -49.85
N ALA A 51 15.18 33.29 -49.45
CA ALA A 51 15.71 32.11 -48.76
C ALA A 51 15.18 31.98 -47.31
N ALA A 52 14.36 32.94 -46.84
CA ALA A 52 13.80 33.06 -45.50
C ALA A 52 12.31 33.47 -45.58
N PRO A 53 11.48 33.15 -44.56
CA PRO A 53 10.06 33.53 -44.55
C PRO A 53 9.87 35.06 -44.49
N THR A 54 8.85 35.56 -45.19
CA THR A 54 8.44 36.98 -45.16
C THR A 54 7.90 37.33 -43.78
N VAL A 55 8.46 38.33 -43.10
CA VAL A 55 7.95 38.79 -41.80
C VAL A 55 7.02 39.99 -42.00
N VAL A 56 5.77 39.88 -41.54
CA VAL A 56 4.77 40.96 -41.56
C VAL A 56 4.41 41.29 -40.12
N THR A 57 4.56 42.55 -39.72
CA THR A 57 4.27 43.01 -38.34
C THR A 57 3.10 43.98 -38.35
N LEU A 58 2.12 43.74 -37.48
CA LEU A 58 1.02 44.68 -37.29
C LEU A 58 1.49 45.95 -36.59
N ALA A 59 1.02 47.10 -37.06
CA ALA A 59 1.25 48.43 -36.48
C ALA A 59 -0.03 49.05 -35.87
N ALA A 60 -1.17 48.40 -36.06
CA ALA A 60 -2.47 48.79 -35.54
C ALA A 60 -3.37 47.54 -35.42
N ASP A 61 -4.43 47.64 -34.62
CA ASP A 61 -5.47 46.62 -34.56
C ASP A 61 -6.24 46.61 -35.90
N ILE A 62 -6.45 45.42 -36.46
CA ILE A 62 -7.13 45.24 -37.74
C ILE A 62 -8.36 44.36 -37.54
N SER A 63 -9.53 44.88 -37.89
CA SER A 63 -10.78 44.10 -37.86
C SER A 63 -11.46 44.14 -39.23
N GLN A 64 -11.59 42.98 -39.85
CA GLN A 64 -12.30 42.73 -41.10
C GLN A 64 -13.09 41.41 -40.99
N PRO A 65 -14.27 41.40 -40.34
CA PRO A 65 -15.01 40.18 -40.03
C PRO A 65 -15.56 39.43 -41.25
N GLU A 66 -15.51 40.02 -42.45
CA GLU A 66 -15.82 39.34 -43.72
C GLU A 66 -14.55 39.06 -44.57
N GLY A 67 -13.38 39.49 -44.09
CA GLY A 67 -12.12 39.41 -44.81
C GLY A 67 -11.54 38.00 -44.85
N GLU A 68 -11.17 37.54 -46.05
CA GLU A 68 -10.40 36.32 -46.26
C GLU A 68 -8.94 36.66 -46.54
N LEU A 69 -8.02 36.06 -45.77
CA LEU A 69 -6.58 36.28 -45.89
C LEU A 69 -5.91 35.08 -46.54
N THR A 70 -5.43 35.23 -47.79
CA THR A 70 -4.70 34.18 -48.50
C THR A 70 -3.20 34.31 -48.29
N ILE A 71 -2.56 33.25 -47.80
CA ILE A 71 -1.11 33.17 -47.60
C ILE A 71 -0.49 32.50 -48.83
N GLY A 72 0.21 33.28 -49.65
CA GLY A 72 0.80 32.85 -50.92
C GLY A 72 2.26 32.36 -50.82
N CYS A 73 2.92 32.56 -49.68
CA CYS A 73 4.32 32.18 -49.45
C CYS A 73 4.57 31.71 -48.01
N ALA A 74 5.81 31.32 -47.69
CA ALA A 74 6.22 31.13 -46.31
C ALA A 74 6.29 32.50 -45.61
N ALA A 75 5.47 32.73 -44.59
CA ALA A 75 5.38 34.00 -43.89
C ALA A 75 5.29 33.84 -42.37
N THR A 76 5.78 34.85 -41.65
CA THR A 76 5.55 35.04 -40.21
C THR A 76 4.68 36.27 -40.03
N LEU A 77 3.50 36.09 -39.43
CA LEU A 77 2.61 37.15 -38.98
C LEU A 77 2.93 37.46 -37.52
N ASN A 78 3.57 38.60 -37.29
CA ASN A 78 3.86 39.12 -35.96
C ASN A 78 2.76 40.10 -35.53
N LEU A 79 1.94 39.71 -34.54
CA LEU A 79 0.87 40.56 -34.02
C LEU A 79 1.40 41.72 -33.15
N GLY A 80 2.61 41.61 -32.62
CA GLY A 80 3.19 42.61 -31.72
C GLY A 80 2.34 42.81 -30.45
N VAL A 81 1.67 43.95 -30.37
CA VAL A 81 0.73 44.32 -29.30
C VAL A 81 -0.70 44.56 -29.82
N HIS A 82 -0.99 44.12 -31.04
CA HIS A 82 -2.23 44.41 -31.76
C HIS A 82 -3.11 43.18 -31.97
N ASP A 83 -4.39 43.44 -32.18
CA ASP A 83 -5.38 42.40 -32.49
C ASP A 83 -5.65 42.29 -34.00
N LEU A 84 -5.93 41.08 -34.46
CA LEU A 84 -6.38 40.80 -35.83
C LEU A 84 -7.66 39.97 -35.81
N ALA A 85 -8.75 40.51 -36.34
CA ALA A 85 -10.01 39.81 -36.54
C ALA A 85 -10.34 39.66 -38.03
N VAL A 86 -10.49 38.42 -38.51
CA VAL A 86 -10.83 38.10 -39.92
C VAL A 86 -11.87 36.98 -40.02
N ALA A 87 -12.55 36.85 -41.15
CA ALA A 87 -13.45 35.72 -41.39
C ALA A 87 -12.69 34.41 -41.54
N ARG A 88 -11.59 34.42 -42.30
CA ARG A 88 -10.90 33.20 -42.72
C ARG A 88 -9.45 33.46 -43.07
N ILE A 89 -8.59 32.48 -42.80
CA ILE A 89 -7.21 32.42 -43.29
C ILE A 89 -7.06 31.17 -44.15
N VAL A 90 -6.49 31.31 -45.34
CA VAL A 90 -6.19 30.20 -46.25
C VAL A 90 -4.69 30.13 -46.50
N ILE A 91 -4.04 29.09 -46.00
CA ILE A 91 -2.64 28.82 -46.31
C ILE A 91 -2.59 28.00 -47.60
N THR A 92 -1.98 28.56 -48.64
CA THR A 92 -1.89 27.88 -49.93
C THR A 92 -1.05 26.60 -49.80
N THR A 93 -1.42 25.53 -50.50
CA THR A 93 -0.70 24.26 -50.50
C THR A 93 0.80 24.44 -50.74
N GLY A 94 1.61 23.77 -49.93
CA GLY A 94 3.07 23.86 -49.92
C GLY A 94 3.63 25.13 -49.29
N LYS A 95 2.79 26.00 -48.70
CA LYS A 95 3.20 27.22 -48.00
C LYS A 95 3.10 27.05 -46.48
N GLN A 96 3.68 28.02 -45.77
CA GLN A 96 3.73 28.03 -44.32
C GLN A 96 3.29 29.38 -43.77
N LEU A 97 2.42 29.37 -42.77
CA LEU A 97 2.17 30.52 -41.92
C LEU A 97 2.72 30.24 -40.52
N THR A 98 3.54 31.15 -40.01
CA THR A 98 3.92 31.20 -38.60
C THR A 98 3.21 32.37 -37.95
N ILE A 99 2.49 32.13 -36.86
CA ILE A 99 1.87 33.15 -36.02
C ILE A 99 2.81 33.39 -34.84
N ASP A 100 3.16 34.65 -34.60
CA ASP A 100 3.99 35.08 -33.50
C ASP A 100 3.33 36.30 -32.85
N ALA A 101 3.07 36.27 -31.55
CA ALA A 101 2.66 37.46 -30.82
C ALA A 101 3.61 37.71 -29.66
N ALA A 102 4.29 38.84 -29.70
CA ALA A 102 5.22 39.25 -28.64
C ALA A 102 4.51 39.49 -27.29
N SER A 103 3.18 39.61 -27.29
CA SER A 103 2.35 39.89 -26.12
C SER A 103 1.20 38.87 -26.01
N PRO A 104 0.92 38.32 -24.81
CA PRO A 104 -0.29 37.51 -24.58
C PRO A 104 -1.58 38.34 -24.65
N ALA A 105 -1.48 39.68 -24.63
CA ALA A 105 -2.63 40.57 -24.77
C ALA A 105 -3.12 40.72 -26.23
N SER A 106 -2.33 40.28 -27.21
CA SER A 106 -2.70 40.29 -28.62
C SER A 106 -3.43 39.02 -29.00
N GLU A 107 -4.53 39.18 -29.74
CA GLU A 107 -5.35 38.07 -30.20
C GLU A 107 -5.51 38.06 -31.73
N LEU A 108 -5.31 36.88 -32.32
CA LEU A 108 -5.80 36.55 -33.64
C LEU A 108 -7.15 35.84 -33.52
N THR A 109 -8.22 36.49 -33.94
CA THR A 109 -9.57 35.92 -33.99
C THR A 109 -9.96 35.61 -35.43
N VAL A 110 -10.29 34.35 -35.71
CA VAL A 110 -10.73 33.89 -37.02
C VAL A 110 -12.06 33.15 -36.89
N ILE A 111 -13.14 33.76 -37.36
CA ILE A 111 -14.50 33.21 -37.21
C ILE A 111 -15.11 33.02 -38.60
N THR A 112 -15.29 31.77 -39.00
CA THR A 112 -15.87 31.39 -40.30
C THR A 112 -17.33 30.96 -40.10
N PRO A 113 -18.32 31.81 -40.48
CA PRO A 113 -19.75 31.51 -40.32
C PRO A 113 -20.27 30.62 -41.46
N THR A 114 -19.56 29.53 -41.76
CA THR A 114 -19.97 28.58 -42.78
C THR A 114 -19.59 27.15 -42.40
N TYR A 115 -20.45 26.20 -42.74
CA TYR A 115 -20.25 24.77 -42.47
C TYR A 115 -19.07 24.14 -43.21
N LEU A 116 -18.80 24.47 -44.47
CA LEU A 116 -17.88 23.66 -45.30
C LEU A 116 -16.39 24.02 -45.15
N ARG A 117 -16.07 25.04 -44.35
CA ARG A 117 -14.80 25.75 -44.42
C ARG A 117 -14.13 25.81 -43.05
N ALA A 118 -12.83 25.59 -43.05
CA ALA A 118 -12.01 25.86 -41.89
C ALA A 118 -11.87 27.35 -41.61
N ALA A 119 -11.73 27.73 -40.34
CA ALA A 119 -11.41 29.12 -39.99
C ALA A 119 -9.97 29.43 -40.41
N ILE A 120 -9.04 28.56 -40.02
CA ILE A 120 -7.65 28.59 -40.50
C ILE A 120 -7.41 27.32 -41.33
N GLY A 121 -7.44 27.46 -42.66
CA GLY A 121 -7.27 26.39 -43.63
C GLY A 121 -5.82 26.00 -43.85
N THR A 122 -5.47 24.73 -43.62
CA THR A 122 -4.10 24.21 -43.69
C THR A 122 -3.93 23.03 -44.67
N THR A 123 -4.91 22.70 -45.51
CA THR A 123 -4.83 21.53 -46.40
C THR A 123 -3.55 21.55 -47.27
N GLY A 124 -2.68 20.56 -47.05
CA GLY A 124 -1.39 20.44 -47.74
C GLY A 124 -0.41 21.58 -47.46
N ALA A 125 -0.62 22.33 -46.37
CA ALA A 125 0.16 23.48 -45.94
C ALA A 125 0.61 23.33 -44.48
N THR A 126 1.40 24.28 -43.99
CA THR A 126 1.92 24.26 -42.62
C THR A 126 1.44 25.49 -41.83
N LEU A 127 0.87 25.26 -40.67
CA LEU A 127 0.62 26.29 -39.66
C LEU A 127 1.53 26.06 -38.46
N ILE A 128 2.19 27.12 -38.00
CA ILE A 128 2.96 27.14 -36.75
C ILE A 128 2.45 28.27 -35.87
N VAL A 129 1.98 27.97 -34.67
CA VAL A 129 1.69 28.95 -33.63
C VAL A 129 2.88 28.98 -32.68
N ASN A 130 3.69 30.04 -32.70
CA ASN A 130 4.86 30.13 -31.83
C ASN A 130 4.49 30.57 -30.41
N GLN A 131 3.71 31.65 -30.31
CA GLN A 131 3.27 32.29 -29.07
C GLN A 131 2.12 33.26 -29.38
N GLY A 132 1.40 33.72 -28.35
CA GLY A 132 0.23 34.60 -28.50
C GLY A 132 -1.10 33.91 -28.30
N THR A 133 -2.20 34.66 -28.49
CA THR A 133 -3.56 34.12 -28.39
C THR A 133 -4.16 33.94 -29.78
N VAL A 134 -4.66 32.74 -30.09
CA VAL A 134 -5.34 32.41 -31.35
C VAL A 134 -6.70 31.80 -31.04
N THR A 135 -7.75 32.44 -31.52
CA THR A 135 -9.13 31.95 -31.45
C THR A 135 -9.62 31.64 -32.86
N ALA A 136 -10.06 30.40 -33.08
CA ALA A 136 -10.57 29.92 -34.36
C ALA A 136 -11.92 29.24 -34.16
N GLU A 137 -12.95 29.68 -34.89
CA GLU A 137 -14.31 29.14 -34.76
C GLU A 137 -14.97 28.93 -36.14
N ASN A 138 -15.73 27.84 -36.30
CA ASN A 138 -16.57 27.63 -37.47
C ASN A 138 -17.90 26.90 -37.15
N GLU A 139 -18.81 26.85 -38.12
CA GLU A 139 -20.14 26.22 -37.93
C GLU A 139 -20.12 24.68 -37.98
N GLY A 140 -19.08 24.05 -38.53
CA GLY A 140 -18.97 22.59 -38.65
C GLY A 140 -18.11 22.18 -39.85
N GLY A 141 -18.37 21.01 -40.43
CA GLY A 141 -17.89 20.43 -41.70
C GLY A 141 -16.38 20.54 -42.00
N GLY A 142 -15.83 21.74 -42.08
CA GLY A 142 -14.39 21.98 -41.96
C GLY A 142 -13.91 21.97 -40.49
N ALA A 143 -12.60 21.90 -40.28
CA ALA A 143 -12.02 22.04 -38.96
C ALA A 143 -11.87 23.51 -38.56
N ALA A 144 -11.94 23.87 -37.27
CA ALA A 144 -11.69 25.27 -36.89
C ALA A 144 -10.26 25.70 -37.27
N ILE A 145 -9.27 24.84 -36.98
CA ILE A 145 -7.90 24.93 -37.48
C ILE A 145 -7.59 23.63 -38.22
N GLY A 146 -7.52 23.68 -39.54
CA GLY A 146 -7.06 22.55 -40.33
C GLY A 146 -7.71 22.39 -41.70
N GLY A 147 -8.27 21.21 -41.96
CA GLY A 147 -8.84 20.86 -43.26
C GLY A 147 -10.23 21.48 -43.49
N ASP A 148 -10.52 21.87 -44.73
CA ASP A 148 -11.90 22.13 -45.16
C ASP A 148 -12.72 20.82 -45.21
N TYR A 149 -14.02 20.90 -45.47
CA TYR A 149 -14.84 19.71 -45.76
C TYR A 149 -14.23 18.86 -46.89
N GLU A 150 -14.26 17.55 -46.72
CA GLU A 150 -13.61 16.50 -47.54
C GLU A 150 -12.08 16.63 -47.67
N ARG A 151 -11.44 17.43 -46.80
CA ARG A 151 -10.00 17.67 -46.86
C ARG A 151 -9.31 17.34 -45.54
N ALA A 152 -8.18 16.63 -45.64
CA ALA A 152 -7.28 16.45 -44.53
C ALA A 152 -6.60 17.78 -44.14
N ALA A 153 -6.19 17.88 -42.88
CA ALA A 153 -5.32 18.94 -42.42
C ALA A 153 -3.93 18.76 -43.04
N GLY A 154 -3.18 19.86 -43.12
CA GLY A 154 -1.74 19.78 -43.35
C GLY A 154 -0.99 19.50 -42.06
N THR A 155 0.13 20.20 -41.88
CA THR A 155 0.89 20.18 -40.63
C THR A 155 0.47 21.33 -39.73
N ILE A 156 0.10 21.04 -38.50
CA ILE A 156 -0.25 22.03 -37.48
C ILE A 156 0.74 21.85 -36.32
N THR A 157 1.46 22.91 -35.95
CA THR A 157 2.37 22.92 -34.81
C THR A 157 2.02 24.06 -33.86
N ILE A 158 1.78 23.76 -32.59
CA ILE A 158 1.57 24.73 -31.53
C ILE A 158 2.76 24.64 -30.59
N ASN A 159 3.63 25.65 -30.59
CA ASN A 159 4.83 25.66 -29.76
C ASN A 159 4.55 26.18 -28.35
N ASP A 160 3.80 27.27 -28.25
CA ASP A 160 3.41 27.93 -27.01
C ASP A 160 2.22 28.88 -27.26
N GLY A 161 1.76 29.59 -26.23
CA GLY A 161 0.66 30.56 -26.29
C GLY A 161 -0.68 29.98 -25.84
N VAL A 162 -1.78 30.63 -26.24
CA VAL A 162 -3.16 30.21 -25.96
C VAL A 162 -3.86 29.95 -27.29
N VAL A 163 -4.33 28.74 -27.52
CA VAL A 163 -5.07 28.37 -28.73
C VAL A 163 -6.46 27.88 -28.32
N LYS A 164 -7.49 28.59 -28.77
CA LYS A 164 -8.89 28.20 -28.60
C LYS A 164 -9.47 27.86 -29.98
N ALA A 165 -9.87 26.61 -30.17
CA ALA A 165 -10.44 26.11 -31.41
C ALA A 165 -11.82 25.50 -31.15
N THR A 166 -12.84 25.93 -31.90
CA THR A 166 -14.20 25.41 -31.75
C THR A 166 -14.83 25.12 -33.11
N SER A 167 -15.23 23.87 -33.34
CA SER A 167 -15.99 23.46 -34.53
C SER A 167 -17.39 23.00 -34.16
N GLY A 168 -18.39 23.51 -34.87
CA GLY A 168 -19.79 23.27 -34.51
C GLY A 168 -20.32 21.85 -34.77
N SER A 169 -19.80 21.11 -35.75
CA SER A 169 -20.31 19.77 -36.10
C SER A 169 -19.42 19.04 -37.13
N HIS A 170 -19.16 17.74 -36.97
CA HIS A 170 -18.48 16.83 -37.94
C HIS A 170 -17.01 17.16 -38.32
N GLY A 171 -16.55 18.41 -38.19
CA GLY A 171 -15.15 18.80 -38.33
C GLY A 171 -14.41 18.76 -36.99
N ALA A 172 -13.10 18.48 -37.02
CA ALA A 172 -12.29 18.58 -35.80
C ALA A 172 -12.13 20.04 -35.36
N ALA A 173 -11.93 20.32 -34.07
CA ALA A 173 -11.51 21.68 -33.68
C ALA A 173 -10.10 21.97 -34.22
N ILE A 174 -9.18 21.03 -34.04
CA ILE A 174 -7.83 21.08 -34.61
C ILE A 174 -7.59 19.78 -35.38
N GLY A 175 -7.50 19.86 -36.70
CA GLY A 175 -7.21 18.69 -37.53
C GLY A 175 -8.03 18.60 -38.82
N SER A 176 -8.50 17.42 -39.18
CA SER A 176 -9.16 17.19 -40.48
C SER A 176 -10.61 17.67 -40.49
N GLY A 177 -11.09 18.10 -41.66
CA GLY A 177 -12.52 18.27 -41.89
C GLY A 177 -13.23 16.91 -42.05
N GLU A 178 -14.56 16.95 -42.08
CA GLU A 178 -15.43 15.81 -42.38
C GLU A 178 -15.02 15.16 -43.71
N GLY A 179 -14.91 13.83 -43.77
CA GLY A 179 -14.54 13.11 -44.99
C GLY A 179 -13.09 13.32 -45.46
N GLY A 180 -12.25 13.98 -44.66
CA GLY A 180 -10.87 14.28 -45.02
C GLY A 180 -10.02 13.03 -45.25
N VAL A 181 -9.59 12.81 -46.49
CA VAL A 181 -8.69 11.70 -46.86
C VAL A 181 -7.23 12.16 -46.89
N GLY A 182 -6.36 11.52 -46.10
CA GLY A 182 -4.92 11.81 -46.08
C GLY A 182 -4.34 11.97 -44.67
N ALA A 183 -3.00 11.95 -44.58
CA ALA A 183 -2.29 12.04 -43.31
C ALA A 183 -2.22 13.49 -42.81
N SER A 184 -2.92 13.77 -41.72
CA SER A 184 -2.80 15.01 -40.94
C SER A 184 -1.73 14.85 -39.86
N THR A 185 -0.92 15.89 -39.63
CA THR A 185 0.07 15.90 -38.54
C THR A 185 -0.19 17.06 -37.60
N ILE A 186 -0.40 16.76 -36.33
CA ILE A 186 -0.66 17.74 -35.28
C ILE A 186 0.40 17.58 -34.19
N THR A 187 1.11 18.65 -33.87
CA THR A 187 2.12 18.67 -32.80
C THR A 187 1.85 19.81 -31.84
N ILE A 188 1.77 19.52 -30.55
CA ILE A 188 1.62 20.50 -29.48
C ILE A 188 2.83 20.37 -28.56
N ASN A 189 3.72 21.37 -28.55
CA ASN A 189 4.92 21.36 -27.73
C ASN A 189 4.72 22.01 -26.35
N GLY A 190 3.74 22.90 -26.22
CA GLY A 190 3.50 23.72 -25.04
C GLY A 190 2.27 24.60 -25.17
N GLY A 191 2.15 25.59 -24.30
CA GLY A 191 1.01 26.51 -24.26
C GLY A 191 -0.25 25.94 -23.60
N THR A 192 -1.33 26.69 -23.68
CA THR A 192 -2.70 26.29 -23.30
C THR A 192 -3.52 26.07 -24.56
N VAL A 193 -4.07 24.87 -24.75
CA VAL A 193 -4.89 24.53 -25.92
C VAL A 193 -6.26 24.08 -25.45
N THR A 194 -7.30 24.80 -25.87
CA THR A 194 -8.70 24.41 -25.67
C THR A 194 -9.30 24.08 -27.03
N ALA A 195 -9.67 22.82 -27.23
CA ALA A 195 -10.27 22.35 -28.46
C ALA A 195 -11.67 21.78 -28.17
N THR A 196 -12.67 22.23 -28.91
CA THR A 196 -14.05 21.75 -28.76
C THR A 196 -14.64 21.41 -30.12
N SER A 197 -15.08 20.17 -30.31
CA SER A 197 -15.86 19.77 -31.47
C SER A 197 -17.09 18.99 -31.03
N ASP A 198 -18.03 18.82 -31.96
CA ASP A 198 -19.28 18.11 -31.71
C ASP A 198 -19.57 17.10 -32.84
N HIS A 199 -20.51 16.18 -32.61
CA HIS A 199 -21.02 15.21 -33.58
C HIS A 199 -19.93 14.41 -34.32
N GLY A 200 -19.47 13.32 -33.71
CA GLY A 200 -18.67 12.31 -34.41
C GLY A 200 -17.28 12.72 -34.88
N ALA A 201 -16.82 13.93 -34.56
CA ALA A 201 -15.46 14.39 -34.76
C ALA A 201 -14.65 14.34 -33.46
N ALA A 202 -13.33 14.19 -33.60
CA ALA A 202 -12.40 14.41 -32.49
C ALA A 202 -12.22 15.91 -32.23
N ALA A 203 -11.93 16.33 -31.00
CA ALA A 203 -11.58 17.73 -30.74
C ALA A 203 -10.21 18.06 -31.36
N ILE A 204 -9.24 17.18 -31.13
CA ILE A 204 -7.92 17.22 -31.77
C ILE A 204 -7.73 15.92 -32.57
N GLY A 205 -7.65 16.04 -33.90
CA GLY A 205 -7.38 14.93 -34.80
C GLY A 205 -8.35 14.81 -35.98
N GLY A 206 -9.02 13.67 -36.11
CA GLY A 206 -9.90 13.37 -37.24
C GLY A 206 -11.30 13.98 -37.13
N GLY A 207 -11.84 14.50 -38.23
CA GLY A 207 -13.26 14.77 -38.39
C GLY A 207 -14.08 13.49 -38.62
N TYR A 208 -15.40 13.61 -38.70
CA TYR A 208 -16.31 12.51 -39.04
C TYR A 208 -15.94 11.90 -40.40
N ALA A 209 -15.93 10.57 -40.48
CA ALA A 209 -15.58 9.81 -41.67
C ALA A 209 -14.22 10.18 -42.32
N SER A 210 -13.28 10.69 -41.53
CA SER A 210 -11.95 11.09 -42.01
C SER A 210 -10.87 10.04 -41.71
N ALA A 211 -9.73 10.14 -42.37
CA ALA A 211 -8.54 9.37 -42.02
C ALA A 211 -7.98 9.83 -40.67
N GLY A 212 -7.47 8.88 -39.89
CA GLY A 212 -6.84 9.15 -38.60
C GLY A 212 -5.58 10.00 -38.71
N SER A 213 -5.32 10.77 -37.66
CA SER A 213 -4.23 11.75 -37.62
C SER A 213 -3.01 11.23 -36.85
N THR A 214 -1.84 11.77 -37.15
CA THR A 214 -0.66 11.63 -36.29
C THR A 214 -0.63 12.80 -35.31
N ILE A 215 -0.85 12.52 -34.03
CA ILE A 215 -0.98 13.51 -32.98
C ILE A 215 0.16 13.32 -31.99
N THR A 216 0.94 14.38 -31.74
CA THR A 216 2.03 14.39 -30.75
C THR A 216 1.84 15.56 -29.78
N ILE A 217 1.79 15.27 -28.49
CA ILE A 217 1.72 16.27 -27.42
C ILE A 217 2.98 16.13 -26.57
N ASN A 218 3.89 17.09 -26.65
CA ASN A 218 5.13 17.09 -25.87
C ASN A 218 5.00 17.81 -24.51
N GLY A 219 4.01 18.66 -24.34
CA GLY A 219 3.79 19.44 -23.12
C GLY A 219 2.61 20.41 -23.25
N GLY A 220 2.45 21.28 -22.25
CA GLY A 220 1.37 22.26 -22.18
C GLY A 220 0.18 21.83 -21.30
N THR A 221 -0.86 22.66 -21.31
CA THR A 221 -2.17 22.38 -20.70
C THR A 221 -3.20 22.23 -21.82
N ILE A 222 -3.73 21.02 -22.00
CA ILE A 222 -4.65 20.68 -23.08
C ILE A 222 -6.01 20.34 -22.47
N ASP A 223 -7.05 20.97 -22.97
CA ASP A 223 -8.45 20.66 -22.68
C ASP A 223 -9.17 20.40 -24.00
N ALA A 224 -9.52 19.15 -24.25
CA ALA A 224 -10.01 18.67 -25.54
C ALA A 224 -11.34 17.93 -25.35
N VAL A 225 -12.43 18.51 -25.84
CA VAL A 225 -13.79 17.96 -25.73
C VAL A 225 -14.33 17.72 -27.14
N GLY A 226 -14.55 16.47 -27.53
CA GLY A 226 -15.00 16.15 -28.88
C GLY A 226 -16.20 15.21 -28.92
N GLY A 227 -16.98 15.26 -29.99
CA GLY A 227 -18.17 14.43 -30.17
C GLY A 227 -17.87 12.92 -30.21
N SER A 228 -16.77 12.52 -30.86
CA SER A 228 -16.30 11.13 -30.89
C SER A 228 -15.13 10.90 -29.96
N ALA A 229 -14.17 11.83 -29.94
CA ALA A 229 -13.01 11.73 -29.10
C ALA A 229 -12.51 13.09 -28.62
N GLY A 230 -11.99 13.16 -27.40
CA GLY A 230 -11.24 14.34 -27.00
C GLY A 230 -10.00 14.48 -27.89
N ILE A 231 -9.20 13.42 -27.97
CA ILE A 231 -7.97 13.38 -28.78
C ILE A 231 -7.90 12.07 -29.55
N GLY A 232 -7.77 12.16 -30.88
CA GLY A 232 -7.61 11.01 -31.75
C GLY A 232 -8.52 11.09 -32.97
N ASP A 233 -9.37 10.10 -33.17
CA ASP A 233 -10.08 9.93 -34.46
C ASP A 233 -11.59 10.17 -34.37
N GLY A 234 -12.16 10.59 -35.51
CA GLY A 234 -13.60 10.67 -35.75
C GLY A 234 -14.26 9.29 -35.87
N VAL A 235 -15.60 9.25 -35.93
CA VAL A 235 -16.36 8.01 -36.22
C VAL A 235 -16.29 7.68 -37.72
N TYR A 236 -16.46 6.40 -38.08
CA TYR A 236 -16.50 5.89 -39.47
C TYR A 236 -15.22 6.16 -40.27
N LEU A 237 -14.09 6.22 -39.57
CA LEU A 237 -12.78 6.52 -40.14
C LEU A 237 -12.31 5.48 -41.19
N SER A 238 -11.48 5.92 -42.13
CA SER A 238 -10.92 5.04 -43.19
C SER A 238 -9.61 4.35 -42.81
N SER A 239 -8.90 4.85 -41.80
CA SER A 239 -7.62 4.32 -41.28
C SER A 239 -7.32 4.90 -39.90
N ALA A 240 -6.96 4.11 -38.89
CA ALA A 240 -6.75 4.63 -37.53
C ALA A 240 -5.49 5.48 -37.40
N GLY A 241 -5.54 6.50 -36.54
CA GLY A 241 -4.46 7.43 -36.27
C GLY A 241 -3.49 6.93 -35.19
N THR A 242 -2.53 7.80 -34.85
CA THR A 242 -1.61 7.58 -33.73
C THR A 242 -1.63 8.76 -32.78
N VAL A 243 -1.70 8.48 -31.49
CA VAL A 243 -1.65 9.49 -30.43
C VAL A 243 -0.43 9.23 -29.57
N THR A 244 0.49 10.19 -29.50
CA THR A 244 1.65 10.16 -28.61
C THR A 244 1.62 11.33 -27.65
N ILE A 245 1.61 11.07 -26.35
CA ILE A 245 1.68 12.10 -25.30
C ILE A 245 2.97 11.89 -24.51
N ASN A 246 3.92 12.83 -24.62
CA ASN A 246 5.19 12.78 -23.92
C ASN A 246 5.19 13.55 -22.59
N GLY A 247 4.21 14.43 -22.37
CA GLY A 247 4.11 15.22 -21.15
C GLY A 247 2.95 16.22 -21.17
N GLY A 248 2.91 17.09 -20.15
CA GLY A 248 1.86 18.10 -19.99
C GLY A 248 0.72 17.67 -19.08
N THR A 249 -0.27 18.55 -18.95
CA THR A 249 -1.56 18.26 -18.31
C THR A 249 -2.61 18.16 -19.41
N VAL A 250 -3.17 16.97 -19.61
CA VAL A 250 -4.09 16.70 -20.72
C VAL A 250 -5.43 16.23 -20.16
N THR A 251 -6.49 16.94 -20.48
CA THR A 251 -7.87 16.49 -20.30
C THR A 251 -8.46 16.21 -21.67
N ALA A 252 -8.91 14.99 -21.89
CA ALA A 252 -9.50 14.55 -23.14
C ALA A 252 -10.85 13.88 -22.85
N GLU A 253 -11.92 14.51 -23.29
CA GLU A 253 -13.28 14.10 -23.02
C GLU A 253 -14.05 13.88 -24.33
N ALA A 254 -14.79 12.78 -24.39
CA ALA A 254 -15.82 12.63 -25.39
C ALA A 254 -17.16 13.14 -24.87
N SER A 255 -17.79 14.08 -25.58
CA SER A 255 -19.13 14.56 -25.28
C SER A 255 -20.20 13.56 -25.73
N ASN A 256 -21.37 13.62 -25.09
CA ASN A 256 -22.48 12.74 -25.41
C ASN A 256 -22.93 12.91 -26.87
N PHE A 257 -22.91 11.80 -27.61
CA PHE A 257 -23.31 11.73 -29.02
C PHE A 257 -24.82 11.94 -29.14
N GLY A 258 -25.24 13.16 -29.49
CA GLY A 258 -26.65 13.46 -29.76
C GLY A 258 -27.13 12.71 -31.01
N GLY A 259 -27.90 11.63 -30.83
CA GLY A 259 -28.79 11.10 -31.89
C GLY A 259 -28.49 9.72 -32.49
N MET A 260 -27.37 9.06 -32.15
CA MET A 260 -27.15 7.64 -32.49
C MET A 260 -27.02 6.85 -31.18
N GLY A 261 -28.11 6.19 -30.77
CA GLY A 261 -28.26 5.60 -29.44
C GLY A 261 -27.02 4.91 -28.85
N ASN A 262 -26.81 5.12 -27.55
CA ASN A 262 -25.87 4.44 -26.65
C ASN A 262 -24.36 4.39 -27.01
N ILE A 263 -23.91 4.95 -28.13
CA ILE A 263 -22.47 5.03 -28.44
C ILE A 263 -21.95 6.38 -27.97
N GLU A 264 -21.37 6.39 -26.78
CA GLU A 264 -20.76 7.56 -26.16
C GLU A 264 -19.26 7.54 -26.47
N GLY A 265 -18.64 8.61 -26.97
CA GLY A 265 -17.28 8.60 -27.55
C GLY A 265 -16.12 8.06 -26.68
N VAL A 266 -14.88 8.15 -27.17
CA VAL A 266 -13.65 7.74 -26.49
C VAL A 266 -12.84 8.95 -26.01
N GLY A 267 -12.35 9.00 -24.78
CA GLY A 267 -11.51 10.12 -24.34
C GLY A 267 -10.26 10.32 -25.20
N ILE A 268 -9.40 9.29 -25.27
CA ILE A 268 -8.20 9.25 -26.12
C ILE A 268 -8.20 7.99 -26.99
N GLY A 269 -8.07 8.17 -28.30
CA GLY A 269 -8.06 7.10 -29.30
C GLY A 269 -9.15 7.30 -30.34
N GLY A 270 -9.96 6.29 -30.64
CA GLY A 270 -10.94 6.44 -31.73
C GLY A 270 -12.00 5.35 -31.84
N MET A 271 -13.07 5.66 -32.58
CA MET A 271 -14.16 4.74 -32.88
C MET A 271 -14.13 4.35 -34.35
N ASN A 272 -13.95 3.06 -34.60
CA ASN A 272 -13.63 2.53 -35.92
C ASN A 272 -14.58 1.41 -36.32
N SER A 273 -15.38 1.67 -37.36
CA SER A 273 -16.25 0.66 -37.96
C SER A 273 -15.54 -0.03 -39.14
N GLY A 274 -14.69 -1.02 -38.84
CA GLY A 274 -14.24 -1.97 -39.85
C GLY A 274 -12.81 -1.82 -40.38
N VAL A 275 -11.95 -1.00 -39.75
CA VAL A 275 -10.49 -1.09 -39.97
C VAL A 275 -9.74 -1.35 -38.67
N ALA A 276 -8.46 -1.72 -38.74
CA ALA A 276 -7.65 -2.01 -37.57
C ALA A 276 -7.51 -0.79 -36.63
N GLY A 277 -7.34 -1.04 -35.34
CA GLY A 277 -7.22 0.01 -34.33
C GLY A 277 -5.87 0.72 -34.39
N GLY A 278 -5.82 1.94 -33.88
CA GLY A 278 -4.62 2.76 -33.89
C GLY A 278 -3.69 2.47 -32.72
N VAL A 279 -2.78 3.41 -32.48
CA VAL A 279 -1.79 3.32 -31.40
C VAL A 279 -1.92 4.54 -30.49
N VAL A 280 -2.13 4.30 -29.20
CA VAL A 280 -2.01 5.32 -28.15
C VAL A 280 -0.75 5.02 -27.34
N THR A 281 0.16 5.99 -27.27
CA THR A 281 1.37 5.93 -26.45
C THR A 281 1.41 7.13 -25.48
N ILE A 282 1.56 6.86 -24.19
CA ILE A 282 1.72 7.87 -23.15
C ILE A 282 3.07 7.65 -22.48
N ASN A 283 4.00 8.57 -22.67
CA ASN A 283 5.37 8.53 -22.12
C ASN A 283 5.53 9.41 -20.88
N GLY A 284 4.50 10.17 -20.47
CA GLY A 284 4.54 11.02 -19.29
C GLY A 284 3.37 12.00 -19.22
N GLY A 285 3.35 12.82 -18.17
CA GLY A 285 2.33 13.86 -17.94
C GLY A 285 1.28 13.46 -16.91
N THR A 286 0.30 14.36 -16.73
CA THR A 286 -0.92 14.13 -15.93
C THR A 286 -2.10 14.11 -16.89
N ILE A 287 -2.72 12.94 -17.06
CA ILE A 287 -3.70 12.68 -18.10
C ILE A 287 -5.04 12.33 -17.45
N THR A 288 -6.10 13.01 -17.86
CA THR A 288 -7.48 12.66 -17.53
C THR A 288 -8.21 12.35 -18.83
N ALA A 289 -8.60 11.09 -19.01
CA ALA A 289 -9.31 10.64 -20.19
C ALA A 289 -10.71 10.17 -19.81
N ARG A 290 -11.74 10.75 -20.43
CA ARG A 290 -13.14 10.43 -20.15
C ARG A 290 -13.84 10.12 -21.45
N GLY A 291 -14.39 8.92 -21.56
CA GLY A 291 -15.34 8.63 -22.63
C GLY A 291 -16.61 8.07 -22.06
N GLY A 292 -17.53 7.66 -22.92
CA GLY A 292 -18.60 6.81 -22.47
C GLY A 292 -18.39 5.35 -22.87
N THR A 293 -17.86 5.09 -24.07
CA THR A 293 -17.49 3.73 -24.50
C THR A 293 -16.13 3.32 -23.96
N SER A 294 -15.14 4.22 -23.99
CA SER A 294 -13.83 3.99 -23.38
C SER A 294 -13.15 5.28 -22.99
N GLY A 295 -12.42 5.30 -21.88
CA GLY A 295 -11.61 6.48 -21.54
C GLY A 295 -10.37 6.55 -22.44
N ILE A 296 -9.62 5.45 -22.54
CA ILE A 296 -8.49 5.30 -23.46
C ILE A 296 -8.64 4.00 -24.25
N GLY A 297 -8.68 4.11 -25.57
CA GLY A 297 -8.57 2.95 -26.46
C GLY A 297 -9.19 3.12 -27.83
N TYR A 298 -9.47 1.99 -28.47
CA TYR A 298 -10.07 1.94 -29.80
C TYR A 298 -11.26 1.01 -29.84
N VAL A 299 -12.35 1.43 -30.46
CA VAL A 299 -13.46 0.53 -30.80
C VAL A 299 -13.19 0.03 -32.22
N SER A 300 -12.66 -1.18 -32.40
CA SER A 300 -12.18 -1.72 -33.68
C SER A 300 -12.22 -3.26 -33.66
N PRO A 301 -12.57 -3.94 -34.78
CA PRO A 301 -12.56 -5.40 -34.86
C PRO A 301 -11.19 -6.01 -34.53
N ASP A 302 -10.10 -5.48 -35.07
CA ASP A 302 -8.75 -6.04 -34.88
C ASP A 302 -8.02 -5.51 -33.63
N GLY A 303 -8.68 -4.64 -32.85
CA GLY A 303 -8.09 -4.02 -31.67
C GLY A 303 -6.99 -3.01 -32.00
N GLY A 304 -6.52 -2.30 -30.98
CA GLY A 304 -5.42 -1.32 -31.07
C GLY A 304 -4.30 -1.61 -30.09
N VAL A 305 -3.29 -0.75 -30.05
CA VAL A 305 -2.20 -0.83 -29.07
C VAL A 305 -2.27 0.36 -28.12
N ILE A 306 -2.25 0.07 -26.82
CA ILE A 306 -2.18 1.09 -25.77
C ILE A 306 -0.91 0.85 -24.95
N ALA A 307 0.01 1.81 -24.97
CA ALA A 307 1.25 1.76 -24.21
C ALA A 307 1.35 2.97 -23.28
N ILE A 308 1.19 2.75 -21.97
CA ILE A 308 1.35 3.79 -20.95
C ILE A 308 2.69 3.54 -20.26
N ASN A 309 3.75 4.14 -20.79
CA ASN A 309 5.12 3.92 -20.35
C ASN A 309 5.46 4.64 -19.03
N ALA A 310 4.91 5.85 -18.84
CA ALA A 310 5.05 6.62 -17.61
C ALA A 310 3.92 7.67 -17.46
N GLY A 311 3.86 8.32 -16.30
CA GLY A 311 2.92 9.42 -16.01
C GLY A 311 1.80 9.01 -15.05
N ASP A 312 0.98 9.99 -14.69
CA ASP A 312 -0.23 9.80 -13.87
C ASP A 312 -1.46 9.88 -14.78
N VAL A 313 -2.12 8.75 -14.98
CA VAL A 313 -3.25 8.59 -15.90
C VAL A 313 -4.49 8.21 -15.10
N THR A 314 -5.50 9.06 -15.15
CA THR A 314 -6.85 8.74 -14.68
C THR A 314 -7.75 8.55 -15.88
N THR A 315 -8.44 7.41 -15.95
CA THR A 315 -9.32 7.08 -17.07
C THR A 315 -10.66 6.55 -16.60
N THR A 316 -11.76 6.99 -17.23
CA THR A 316 -13.15 6.62 -16.88
C THR A 316 -14.01 6.42 -18.12
N ALA A 317 -15.04 5.58 -18.01
CA ALA A 317 -16.06 5.34 -19.02
C ALA A 317 -17.47 5.18 -18.40
N LEU A 318 -18.49 5.79 -19.01
CA LEU A 318 -19.87 5.74 -18.50
C LEU A 318 -20.59 4.41 -18.80
N GLY A 319 -20.24 3.72 -19.89
CA GLY A 319 -20.93 2.51 -20.36
C GLY A 319 -20.02 1.36 -20.83
N GLY A 320 -18.70 1.56 -20.89
CA GLY A 320 -17.73 0.56 -21.33
C GLY A 320 -16.45 0.51 -20.49
N PRO A 321 -15.38 -0.17 -20.93
CA PRO A 321 -14.11 -0.19 -20.22
C PRO A 321 -13.42 1.17 -20.22
N ALA A 322 -13.03 1.67 -19.05
CA ALA A 322 -12.25 2.90 -18.95
C ALA A 322 -10.87 2.78 -19.63
N LEU A 323 -10.31 1.57 -19.68
CA LEU A 323 -9.09 1.27 -20.41
C LEU A 323 -9.33 -0.02 -21.20
N GLY A 324 -9.36 0.08 -22.53
CA GLY A 324 -9.64 -1.09 -23.35
C GLY A 324 -9.85 -0.78 -24.82
N THR A 325 -9.50 -1.76 -25.65
CA THR A 325 -9.85 -1.80 -27.06
C THR A 325 -11.03 -2.75 -27.24
N LEU A 326 -12.12 -2.30 -27.85
CA LEU A 326 -13.39 -3.02 -27.92
C LEU A 326 -13.71 -3.42 -29.35
N ASP A 327 -14.35 -4.57 -29.54
CA ASP A 327 -15.06 -4.86 -30.78
C ASP A 327 -16.38 -4.07 -30.82
N TYR A 328 -16.66 -3.44 -31.96
CA TYR A 328 -17.92 -2.73 -32.22
C TYR A 328 -19.14 -3.67 -32.16
N GLY A 329 -18.95 -4.98 -32.39
CA GLY A 329 -20.01 -6.00 -32.39
C GLY A 329 -20.22 -6.77 -31.08
N ASP A 330 -19.22 -6.81 -30.19
CA ASP A 330 -19.34 -7.40 -28.84
C ASP A 330 -18.54 -6.55 -27.84
N PRO A 331 -19.20 -5.81 -26.92
CA PRO A 331 -18.52 -4.99 -25.91
C PRO A 331 -17.72 -5.82 -24.88
N ARG A 332 -17.72 -7.15 -24.98
CA ARG A 332 -16.88 -8.07 -24.19
C ARG A 332 -15.64 -8.57 -24.96
N GLY A 333 -15.55 -8.25 -26.25
CA GLY A 333 -14.46 -8.66 -27.14
C GLY A 333 -13.29 -7.66 -27.11
N ALA A 334 -12.26 -7.88 -26.30
CA ALA A 334 -11.03 -7.08 -26.41
C ALA A 334 -9.95 -7.79 -27.24
N THR A 335 -9.53 -7.14 -28.32
CA THR A 335 -8.62 -7.71 -29.34
C THR A 335 -7.22 -7.06 -29.36
N GLY A 336 -6.97 -6.04 -28.51
CA GLY A 336 -5.74 -5.24 -28.51
C GLY A 336 -4.78 -5.50 -27.34
N THR A 337 -3.56 -4.94 -27.43
CA THR A 337 -2.51 -5.07 -26.40
C THR A 337 -2.42 -3.81 -25.55
N ILE A 338 -2.39 -4.00 -24.24
CA ILE A 338 -2.27 -2.92 -23.25
C ILE A 338 -1.01 -3.16 -22.41
N SER A 339 -0.15 -2.15 -22.29
CA SER A 339 0.99 -2.19 -21.38
C SER A 339 1.01 -0.98 -20.45
N ILE A 340 1.29 -1.23 -19.17
CA ILE A 340 1.50 -0.23 -18.13
C ILE A 340 2.95 -0.37 -17.67
N GLY A 341 3.82 0.53 -18.11
CA GLY A 341 5.24 0.55 -17.82
C GLY A 341 5.53 0.88 -16.36
N LYS A 342 6.72 0.50 -15.90
CA LYS A 342 7.18 0.61 -14.50
C LYS A 342 7.02 1.99 -13.84
N ASP A 343 7.04 3.06 -14.63
CA ASP A 343 6.97 4.45 -14.15
C ASP A 343 5.56 5.05 -14.32
N ALA A 344 4.58 4.24 -14.71
CA ALA A 344 3.19 4.65 -14.88
C ALA A 344 2.35 4.34 -13.64
N LEU A 345 1.48 5.29 -13.30
CA LEU A 345 0.35 5.11 -12.41
C LEU A 345 -0.93 5.27 -13.25
N VAL A 346 -1.72 4.20 -13.36
CA VAL A 346 -3.02 4.23 -14.03
C VAL A 346 -4.10 4.00 -12.98
N THR A 347 -5.01 4.95 -12.84
CA THR A 347 -6.14 4.89 -11.91
C THR A 347 -7.45 4.76 -12.69
N VAL A 348 -8.22 3.72 -12.39
CA VAL A 348 -9.59 3.51 -12.90
C VAL A 348 -10.55 3.57 -11.71
N PRO A 349 -11.22 4.71 -11.47
CA PRO A 349 -11.80 5.02 -10.17
C PRO A 349 -13.17 4.38 -9.87
N ASN A 350 -14.04 4.12 -10.85
CA ASN A 350 -15.45 3.81 -10.55
C ASN A 350 -15.85 2.34 -10.73
N ALA A 351 -16.91 1.91 -10.06
CA ALA A 351 -17.41 0.51 -10.06
C ALA A 351 -18.02 0.03 -11.38
N TRP A 352 -18.51 0.95 -12.22
CA TRP A 352 -19.02 0.63 -13.56
C TRP A 352 -17.91 0.58 -14.60
N ASP A 353 -16.75 1.16 -14.28
CA ASP A 353 -15.58 1.11 -15.12
C ASP A 353 -14.98 -0.30 -15.09
N ARG A 354 -14.65 -0.80 -16.27
CA ARG A 354 -13.90 -2.05 -16.41
C ARG A 354 -12.53 -1.78 -17.02
N VAL A 355 -11.56 -2.60 -16.65
CA VAL A 355 -10.38 -2.87 -17.46
C VAL A 355 -10.64 -4.24 -18.11
N VAL A 356 -11.08 -4.23 -19.37
CA VAL A 356 -11.37 -5.47 -20.08
C VAL A 356 -10.09 -5.95 -20.76
N VAL A 357 -9.63 -7.13 -20.37
CA VAL A 357 -8.41 -7.76 -20.88
C VAL A 357 -8.80 -8.96 -21.73
N GLY A 358 -8.86 -8.80 -23.05
CA GLY A 358 -9.18 -9.92 -23.95
C GLY A 358 -10.68 -10.18 -24.18
N GLY A 359 -11.02 -10.89 -25.25
CA GLY A 359 -12.33 -11.46 -25.56
C GLY A 359 -12.29 -12.35 -26.82
N THR A 360 -13.36 -13.10 -27.09
CA THR A 360 -13.29 -14.44 -27.70
C THR A 360 -13.70 -14.58 -29.17
N TYR A 361 -14.03 -13.53 -29.92
CA TYR A 361 -14.47 -13.71 -31.31
C TYR A 361 -13.35 -13.43 -32.34
N GLY A 362 -13.08 -14.39 -33.22
CA GLY A 362 -12.20 -14.21 -34.40
C GLY A 362 -10.71 -14.54 -34.22
N GLY A 363 -10.27 -14.98 -33.04
CA GLY A 363 -8.90 -15.49 -32.82
C GLY A 363 -7.80 -14.44 -32.59
N VAL A 364 -8.17 -13.19 -32.29
CA VAL A 364 -7.22 -12.14 -31.85
C VAL A 364 -7.37 -11.92 -30.35
N HIS A 365 -6.28 -12.13 -29.60
CA HIS A 365 -6.30 -12.17 -28.15
C HIS A 365 -5.69 -10.91 -27.55
N GLY A 366 -6.52 -10.12 -26.88
CA GLY A 366 -6.01 -9.00 -26.10
C GLY A 366 -5.19 -9.45 -24.90
N SER A 367 -4.17 -8.66 -24.55
CA SER A 367 -3.29 -8.93 -23.40
C SER A 367 -3.05 -7.65 -22.60
N LEU A 368 -2.93 -7.79 -21.29
CA LEU A 368 -2.55 -6.71 -20.37
C LEU A 368 -1.24 -7.08 -19.66
N LEU A 369 -0.23 -6.24 -19.86
CA LEU A 369 1.02 -6.26 -19.09
C LEU A 369 1.01 -5.11 -18.08
N VAL A 370 1.21 -5.43 -16.80
CA VAL A 370 1.35 -4.46 -15.72
C VAL A 370 2.75 -4.58 -15.11
N ASP A 371 3.64 -3.65 -15.45
CA ASP A 371 4.95 -3.46 -14.81
C ASP A 371 4.98 -2.26 -13.87
N GLY A 372 4.08 -1.29 -14.06
CA GLY A 372 3.85 -0.14 -13.19
C GLY A 372 2.77 -0.40 -12.13
N THR A 373 1.97 0.63 -11.86
CA THR A 373 0.85 0.54 -10.91
C THR A 373 -0.48 0.71 -11.64
N LEU A 374 -1.34 -0.31 -11.56
CA LEU A 374 -2.76 -0.23 -11.90
C LEU A 374 -3.55 -0.12 -10.58
N ARG A 375 -4.29 0.97 -10.41
CA ARG A 375 -5.09 1.25 -9.22
C ARG A 375 -6.58 1.18 -9.54
N LEU A 376 -7.31 0.40 -8.75
CA LEU A 376 -8.71 0.05 -8.95
C LEU A 376 -9.48 0.27 -7.64
N PRO A 377 -9.81 1.52 -7.26
CA PRO A 377 -10.55 1.80 -6.05
C PRO A 377 -11.91 1.10 -6.01
N ASP A 378 -12.63 1.03 -7.13
CA ASP A 378 -13.90 0.27 -7.22
C ASP A 378 -14.03 -0.55 -8.52
N ALA A 379 -13.11 -0.39 -9.48
CA ALA A 379 -13.22 -0.96 -10.81
C ALA A 379 -12.90 -2.47 -10.90
N GLU A 380 -13.34 -3.11 -11.98
CA GLU A 380 -13.14 -4.54 -12.25
C GLU A 380 -12.11 -4.78 -13.36
N VAL A 381 -11.18 -5.71 -13.17
CA VAL A 381 -10.40 -6.32 -14.26
C VAL A 381 -11.08 -7.63 -14.68
N LEU A 382 -11.58 -7.68 -15.91
CA LEU A 382 -12.18 -8.89 -16.49
C LEU A 382 -11.12 -9.67 -17.26
N VAL A 383 -10.89 -10.92 -16.87
CA VAL A 383 -9.93 -11.86 -17.47
C VAL A 383 -10.69 -13.06 -18.06
N PRO A 384 -11.13 -13.01 -19.33
CA PRO A 384 -11.93 -14.06 -19.95
C PRO A 384 -11.09 -15.28 -20.31
N ALA A 385 -11.74 -16.45 -20.32
CA ALA A 385 -11.14 -17.69 -20.79
C ALA A 385 -10.81 -17.65 -22.29
N TYR A 386 -9.80 -18.41 -22.68
CA TYR A 386 -9.50 -18.70 -24.09
C TYR A 386 -10.40 -19.83 -24.60
N GLU A 387 -10.97 -19.72 -25.81
CA GLU A 387 -11.90 -20.72 -26.36
C GLU A 387 -11.25 -22.10 -26.58
N ASP A 388 -9.95 -22.18 -26.79
CA ASP A 388 -9.19 -23.41 -27.04
C ASP A 388 -8.55 -24.03 -25.78
N GLY A 389 -8.72 -23.41 -24.60
CA GLY A 389 -8.12 -23.84 -23.36
C GLY A 389 -6.60 -23.57 -23.24
N ALA A 390 -6.03 -22.69 -24.06
CA ALA A 390 -4.64 -22.28 -24.00
C ALA A 390 -4.28 -21.69 -22.62
N LYS A 391 -3.08 -22.05 -22.13
CA LYS A 391 -2.49 -21.52 -20.89
C LYS A 391 -1.67 -20.25 -21.14
N THR A 392 -2.12 -19.40 -22.06
CA THR A 392 -1.49 -18.11 -22.35
C THR A 392 -2.07 -17.06 -21.40
N PRO A 393 -1.24 -16.28 -20.69
CA PRO A 393 -1.75 -15.29 -19.75
C PRO A 393 -2.44 -14.15 -20.50
N ASN A 394 -3.71 -13.91 -20.18
CA ASN A 394 -4.42 -12.70 -20.59
C ASN A 394 -3.83 -11.49 -19.84
N LEU A 395 -3.49 -11.70 -18.57
CA LEU A 395 -2.91 -10.68 -17.70
C LEU A 395 -1.55 -11.15 -17.18
N THR A 396 -0.53 -10.34 -17.40
CA THR A 396 0.79 -10.50 -16.78
C THR A 396 1.03 -9.35 -15.82
N VAL A 397 1.27 -9.66 -14.55
CA VAL A 397 1.78 -8.70 -13.56
C VAL A 397 3.26 -8.97 -13.42
N GLY A 398 4.10 -8.13 -14.02
CA GLY A 398 5.54 -8.31 -14.01
C GLY A 398 6.15 -8.05 -12.63
N PRO A 399 7.46 -8.28 -12.44
CA PRO A 399 8.10 -8.27 -11.12
C PRO A 399 7.92 -6.96 -10.32
N THR A 400 7.89 -5.83 -11.03
CA THR A 400 7.63 -4.49 -10.46
C THR A 400 6.16 -4.11 -10.47
N GLY A 401 5.34 -4.89 -11.18
CA GLY A 401 3.92 -4.68 -11.39
C GLY A 401 3.11 -4.73 -10.11
N ARG A 402 2.16 -3.81 -9.99
CA ARG A 402 1.27 -3.69 -8.84
C ARG A 402 -0.16 -3.45 -9.28
N ILE A 403 -1.07 -4.34 -8.89
CA ILE A 403 -2.51 -4.13 -8.96
C ILE A 403 -3.01 -3.85 -7.54
N LEU A 404 -3.52 -2.64 -7.32
CA LEU A 404 -3.89 -2.12 -6.00
C LEU A 404 -5.35 -1.65 -6.00
N GLY A 405 -5.97 -1.70 -4.83
CA GLY A 405 -7.30 -1.14 -4.57
C GLY A 405 -7.26 0.36 -4.29
N ALA A 406 -7.97 0.81 -3.25
CA ALA A 406 -8.02 2.20 -2.84
C ALA A 406 -6.66 2.75 -2.36
N VAL A 407 -6.53 4.08 -2.27
CA VAL A 407 -5.28 4.75 -1.88
C VAL A 407 -4.96 4.54 -0.40
N ASP A 408 -6.00 4.58 0.44
CA ASP A 408 -5.95 4.43 1.89
C ASP A 408 -5.84 2.95 2.31
N ASP A 409 -6.51 2.05 1.59
CA ASP A 409 -6.35 0.61 1.73
C ASP A 409 -6.17 -0.07 0.36
N PRO A 410 -4.93 -0.42 -0.02
CA PRO A 410 -4.65 -1.05 -1.32
C PRO A 410 -5.21 -2.47 -1.43
N SER A 411 -5.73 -3.06 -0.35
CA SER A 411 -6.39 -4.36 -0.37
C SER A 411 -7.90 -4.28 -0.58
N PHE A 412 -8.50 -3.11 -0.36
CA PHE A 412 -9.94 -2.89 -0.47
C PHE A 412 -10.29 -2.21 -1.79
N GLY A 413 -11.46 -2.54 -2.35
CA GLY A 413 -11.95 -1.90 -3.56
C GLY A 413 -12.26 -2.86 -4.70
N GLY A 414 -11.64 -2.60 -5.86
CA GLY A 414 -11.83 -3.30 -7.11
C GLY A 414 -11.63 -4.82 -7.06
N ASN A 415 -12.04 -5.48 -8.15
CA ASN A 415 -12.08 -6.94 -8.26
C ASN A 415 -11.35 -7.44 -9.51
N ILE A 416 -10.90 -8.69 -9.48
CA ILE A 416 -10.45 -9.42 -10.68
C ILE A 416 -11.39 -10.62 -10.87
N SER A 417 -11.99 -10.74 -12.05
CA SER A 417 -12.99 -11.76 -12.38
C SER A 417 -12.73 -12.44 -13.72
N GLY A 418 -13.54 -13.45 -14.02
CA GLY A 418 -13.48 -14.24 -15.25
C GLY A 418 -12.84 -15.62 -15.05
N ASP A 419 -12.51 -16.26 -16.16
CA ASP A 419 -12.08 -17.67 -16.25
C ASP A 419 -10.73 -17.83 -16.98
N GLY A 420 -10.02 -16.72 -17.23
CA GLY A 420 -8.75 -16.68 -17.95
C GLY A 420 -7.51 -16.93 -17.09
N TRP A 421 -6.34 -16.71 -17.69
CA TRP A 421 -5.03 -16.96 -17.06
C TRP A 421 -4.32 -15.67 -16.66
N ILE A 422 -3.76 -15.67 -15.46
CA ILE A 422 -2.95 -14.60 -14.89
C ILE A 422 -1.56 -15.17 -14.57
N GLN A 423 -0.52 -14.54 -15.09
CA GLN A 423 0.85 -14.73 -14.60
C GLN A 423 1.18 -13.61 -13.61
N ASN A 424 1.40 -13.96 -12.35
CA ASN A 424 1.64 -12.97 -11.29
C ASN A 424 3.06 -13.08 -10.71
N ASP A 425 4.00 -12.35 -11.31
CA ASP A 425 5.38 -12.19 -10.83
C ASP A 425 5.53 -10.99 -9.88
N GLY A 426 4.52 -10.11 -9.84
CA GLY A 426 4.51 -8.89 -9.05
C GLY A 426 3.61 -8.99 -7.83
N THR A 427 2.71 -8.01 -7.71
CA THR A 427 1.82 -7.84 -6.57
C THR A 427 0.39 -7.62 -7.03
N ILE A 428 -0.53 -8.45 -6.55
CA ILE A 428 -1.96 -8.19 -6.56
C ILE A 428 -2.39 -8.02 -5.10
N ALA A 429 -2.73 -6.79 -4.69
CA ALA A 429 -3.11 -6.49 -3.31
C ALA A 429 -4.61 -6.70 -3.05
N LEU A 430 -5.43 -6.74 -4.09
CA LEU A 430 -6.89 -6.85 -3.99
C LEU A 430 -7.32 -8.04 -3.13
N SER A 431 -8.31 -7.82 -2.25
CA SER A 431 -8.91 -8.85 -1.40
C SER A 431 -9.91 -9.72 -2.16
N HIS A 432 -10.54 -9.17 -3.20
CA HIS A 432 -11.46 -9.88 -4.08
C HIS A 432 -10.76 -10.22 -5.40
N VAL A 433 -10.39 -11.49 -5.53
CA VAL A 433 -9.94 -12.11 -6.78
C VAL A 433 -10.73 -13.40 -6.91
N GLN A 434 -11.53 -13.53 -7.97
CA GLN A 434 -12.41 -14.68 -8.18
C GLN A 434 -11.60 -15.91 -8.60
N THR A 435 -10.86 -16.52 -7.68
CA THR A 435 -9.98 -17.66 -7.99
C THR A 435 -10.70 -19.00 -8.01
N ARG A 436 -11.87 -19.12 -7.36
CA ARG A 436 -12.66 -20.36 -7.38
C ARG A 436 -14.12 -20.20 -6.95
N VAL A 437 -15.05 -20.29 -7.91
CA VAL A 437 -16.49 -20.50 -7.69
C VAL A 437 -16.89 -21.77 -8.44
N GLY A 438 -16.98 -22.90 -7.75
CA GLY A 438 -17.20 -24.20 -8.39
C GLY A 438 -16.00 -24.62 -9.26
N ASN A 439 -16.24 -24.79 -10.56
CA ASN A 439 -15.22 -25.08 -11.59
C ASN A 439 -14.78 -23.83 -12.40
N SER A 440 -15.20 -22.64 -11.98
CA SER A 440 -14.94 -21.34 -12.65
C SER A 440 -14.10 -20.42 -11.76
N GLY A 441 -13.35 -19.51 -12.37
CA GLY A 441 -12.45 -18.57 -11.72
C GLY A 441 -11.14 -18.38 -12.50
N VAL A 442 -10.40 -17.31 -12.17
CA VAL A 442 -9.12 -17.01 -12.81
C VAL A 442 -8.04 -18.00 -12.36
N ALA A 443 -7.32 -18.55 -13.32
CA ALA A 443 -6.15 -19.39 -13.07
C ALA A 443 -4.92 -18.52 -12.86
N ILE A 444 -4.18 -18.75 -11.78
CA ILE A 444 -3.03 -17.91 -11.41
C ILE A 444 -1.78 -18.76 -11.33
N SER A 445 -0.73 -18.36 -12.05
CA SER A 445 0.63 -18.89 -11.86
C SER A 445 1.48 -17.99 -10.96
N HIS A 446 2.45 -18.61 -10.30
CA HIS A 446 3.42 -17.99 -9.40
C HIS A 446 2.82 -17.54 -8.06
N HIS A 447 2.51 -16.25 -7.87
CA HIS A 447 2.08 -15.74 -6.58
C HIS A 447 0.57 -15.96 -6.33
N HIS A 448 0.22 -17.11 -5.76
CA HIS A 448 -1.10 -17.42 -5.21
C HIS A 448 -0.96 -18.43 -4.06
N TYR A 449 -1.01 -17.94 -2.83
CA TYR A 449 -0.73 -18.70 -1.62
C TYR A 449 -1.95 -18.74 -0.69
N ALA A 450 -2.21 -19.92 -0.11
CA ALA A 450 -3.18 -20.09 0.98
C ALA A 450 -2.42 -20.41 2.27
N VAL A 451 -2.23 -19.39 3.11
CA VAL A 451 -1.47 -19.51 4.35
C VAL A 451 -2.41 -19.81 5.51
N SER A 452 -2.11 -20.87 6.24
CA SER A 452 -2.83 -21.31 7.44
C SER A 452 -1.93 -21.28 8.66
N PHE A 453 -2.52 -21.06 9.84
CA PHE A 453 -1.79 -20.88 11.08
C PHE A 453 -2.21 -21.94 12.12
N ASP A 454 -1.28 -22.85 12.42
CA ASP A 454 -1.42 -23.81 13.51
C ASP A 454 -0.73 -23.25 14.77
N SER A 455 -1.54 -22.76 15.71
CA SER A 455 -1.05 -22.18 16.97
C SER A 455 -0.40 -23.20 17.92
N ARG A 456 -0.44 -24.50 17.60
CA ARG A 456 0.12 -25.60 18.41
C ARG A 456 -0.26 -25.51 19.90
N GLY A 457 -1.55 -25.25 20.14
CA GLY A 457 -2.14 -25.11 21.47
C GLY A 457 -2.09 -23.69 22.06
N GLY A 458 -1.62 -22.70 21.32
CA GLY A 458 -1.78 -21.28 21.66
C GLY A 458 -3.12 -20.69 21.24
N SER A 459 -3.47 -19.52 21.78
CA SER A 459 -4.73 -18.81 21.50
C SER A 459 -4.52 -17.28 21.41
N PRO A 460 -5.27 -16.57 20.54
CA PRO A 460 -6.18 -17.11 19.52
C PRO A 460 -5.43 -17.75 18.35
N ALA A 461 -6.07 -18.69 17.65
CA ALA A 461 -5.56 -19.20 16.38
C ALA A 461 -5.90 -18.20 15.26
N PRO A 462 -4.92 -17.68 14.49
CA PRO A 462 -5.20 -16.76 13.40
C PRO A 462 -6.04 -17.38 12.29
N ALA A 463 -6.86 -16.56 11.63
CA ALA A 463 -7.58 -16.99 10.44
C ALA A 463 -6.61 -17.23 9.26
N PRO A 464 -6.93 -18.15 8.33
CA PRO A 464 -6.17 -18.32 7.10
C PRO A 464 -6.20 -17.05 6.24
N VAL A 465 -5.12 -16.82 5.49
CA VAL A 465 -4.94 -15.64 4.64
C VAL A 465 -4.56 -16.07 3.22
N ILE A 466 -5.20 -15.48 2.21
CA ILE A 466 -4.81 -15.61 0.80
C ILE A 466 -3.86 -14.48 0.44
N VAL A 467 -2.73 -14.79 -0.19
CA VAL A 467 -1.69 -13.83 -0.59
C VAL A 467 -1.41 -13.99 -2.09
N PHE A 468 -1.52 -12.90 -2.86
CA PHE A 468 -1.20 -12.82 -4.29
C PHE A 468 0.06 -11.98 -4.55
N ALA A 469 1.05 -12.17 -3.69
CA ALA A 469 2.38 -11.58 -3.77
C ALA A 469 3.37 -12.52 -3.09
N ASP A 470 4.67 -12.26 -3.24
CA ASP A 470 5.73 -13.05 -2.61
C ASP A 470 5.75 -13.00 -1.07
N SER A 471 5.10 -12.01 -0.44
CA SER A 471 5.13 -11.76 1.00
C SER A 471 3.85 -11.09 1.47
N PHE A 472 3.58 -11.13 2.79
CA PHE A 472 2.40 -10.49 3.37
C PHE A 472 2.44 -8.97 3.17
N THR A 473 3.59 -8.35 3.44
CA THR A 473 3.77 -6.90 3.29
C THR A 473 3.53 -6.46 1.85
N ARG A 474 4.12 -7.14 0.85
CA ARG A 474 3.90 -6.80 -0.56
C ARG A 474 2.44 -7.01 -0.96
N GLY A 475 1.81 -8.09 -0.50
CA GLY A 475 0.40 -8.37 -0.77
C GLY A 475 -0.60 -7.49 0.01
N ALA A 476 -0.13 -6.48 0.74
CA ALA A 476 -0.94 -5.65 1.64
C ALA A 476 -1.81 -6.50 2.60
N ARG A 477 -1.21 -7.53 3.20
CA ARG A 477 -1.86 -8.40 4.18
C ARG A 477 -1.32 -8.10 5.57
N THR A 478 -2.22 -7.99 6.53
CA THR A 478 -1.83 -7.87 7.94
C THR A 478 -1.27 -9.22 8.41
N PHE A 479 -0.02 -9.23 8.84
CA PHE A 479 0.58 -10.41 9.46
C PHE A 479 -0.05 -10.63 10.85
N PRO A 480 -0.41 -11.85 11.23
CA PRO A 480 -1.19 -12.06 12.45
C PRO A 480 -0.39 -11.72 13.71
N ALA A 481 -1.10 -11.22 14.72
CA ALA A 481 -0.55 -11.04 16.05
C ALA A 481 -0.06 -12.37 16.64
N ALA A 482 0.96 -12.31 17.50
CA ALA A 482 1.49 -13.47 18.18
C ALA A 482 0.41 -14.14 19.05
N PRO A 483 0.17 -15.46 18.92
CA PRO A 483 -0.70 -16.18 19.84
C PRO A 483 -0.03 -16.25 21.23
N THR A 484 -0.83 -16.55 22.26
CA THR A 484 -0.36 -16.75 23.63
C THR A 484 -0.54 -18.21 24.06
N LYS A 485 0.38 -18.72 24.88
CA LYS A 485 0.30 -20.08 25.45
C LYS A 485 0.85 -20.08 26.88
N ALA A 486 0.06 -20.58 27.82
CA ALA A 486 0.46 -20.59 29.23
C ALA A 486 1.76 -21.36 29.46
N GLY A 487 2.73 -20.74 30.13
CA GLY A 487 4.02 -21.36 30.46
C GLY A 487 5.03 -21.38 29.30
N SER A 488 4.75 -20.72 28.18
CA SER A 488 5.63 -20.65 27.02
C SER A 488 5.68 -19.25 26.42
N VAL A 489 6.81 -18.89 25.82
CA VAL A 489 6.97 -17.66 25.03
C VAL A 489 6.89 -18.01 23.55
N PHE A 490 6.13 -17.22 22.79
CA PHE A 490 6.02 -17.37 21.35
C PHE A 490 7.33 -16.99 20.67
N ALA A 491 7.92 -17.91 19.93
CA ALA A 491 9.23 -17.74 19.29
C ALA A 491 9.13 -17.34 17.81
N GLY A 492 7.94 -17.45 17.22
CA GLY A 492 7.70 -17.14 15.80
C GLY A 492 6.90 -18.23 15.08
N TRP A 493 6.56 -17.94 13.83
CA TRP A 493 5.94 -18.88 12.90
C TRP A 493 7.02 -19.58 12.07
N ASN A 494 6.91 -20.89 11.88
CA ASN A 494 7.86 -21.66 11.08
C ASN A 494 7.12 -22.56 10.06
N THR A 495 7.70 -22.77 8.88
CA THR A 495 7.09 -23.64 7.85
C THR A 495 7.02 -25.11 8.27
N HIS A 496 7.83 -25.55 9.24
CA HIS A 496 7.78 -26.89 9.81
C HIS A 496 7.42 -26.88 11.29
N ALA A 497 6.68 -27.89 11.73
CA ALA A 497 6.27 -28.01 13.12
C ALA A 497 7.45 -28.22 14.08
N ASP A 498 8.51 -28.89 13.67
CA ASP A 498 9.71 -29.15 14.50
C ASP A 498 10.69 -27.96 14.55
N GLY A 499 10.39 -26.86 13.86
CA GLY A 499 11.23 -25.68 13.79
C GLY A 499 12.43 -25.78 12.82
N SER A 500 12.56 -26.90 12.08
CA SER A 500 13.64 -27.08 11.09
C SER A 500 13.44 -26.27 9.80
N GLY A 501 12.22 -25.76 9.59
CA GLY A 501 11.86 -24.99 8.42
C GLY A 501 12.28 -23.53 8.51
N THR A 502 11.72 -22.71 7.62
CA THR A 502 12.00 -21.27 7.57
C THR A 502 11.13 -20.54 8.57
N THR A 503 11.74 -19.64 9.35
CA THR A 503 10.99 -18.68 10.16
C THR A 503 10.33 -17.64 9.26
N VAL A 504 9.02 -17.44 9.43
CA VAL A 504 8.21 -16.57 8.58
C VAL A 504 7.80 -15.32 9.36
N THR A 505 8.01 -14.17 8.72
CA THR A 505 7.59 -12.83 9.14
C THR A 505 6.75 -12.20 8.03
N ALA A 506 6.30 -10.95 8.22
CA ALA A 506 5.53 -10.23 7.21
C ALA A 506 6.27 -10.08 5.86
N ASP A 507 7.60 -9.96 5.90
CA ASP A 507 8.46 -9.70 4.73
C ASP A 507 9.15 -10.97 4.19
N THR A 508 8.91 -12.12 4.80
CA THR A 508 9.52 -13.38 4.34
C THR A 508 8.89 -13.81 3.02
N ILE A 509 9.73 -14.14 2.03
CA ILE A 509 9.29 -14.69 0.75
C ILE A 509 8.64 -16.06 1.00
N LEU A 510 7.39 -16.20 0.57
CA LEU A 510 6.61 -17.42 0.68
C LEU A 510 7.11 -18.47 -0.32
N PRO A 511 7.34 -19.73 0.12
CA PRO A 511 7.86 -20.77 -0.74
C PRO A 511 6.80 -21.31 -1.70
N GLY A 512 7.26 -21.78 -2.86
CA GLY A 512 6.42 -22.41 -3.88
C GLY A 512 5.89 -21.44 -4.93
N SER A 513 5.24 -22.01 -5.93
CA SER A 513 4.74 -21.30 -7.10
C SER A 513 3.45 -21.98 -7.56
N SER A 514 2.36 -21.23 -7.67
CA SER A 514 1.08 -21.74 -8.16
C SER A 514 1.13 -21.96 -9.67
N ASN A 515 0.21 -22.79 -10.19
CA ASN A 515 0.08 -23.01 -11.64
C ASN A 515 -1.35 -23.46 -11.99
N GLY A 516 -2.34 -22.61 -11.71
CA GLY A 516 -3.74 -22.89 -12.01
C GLY A 516 -4.71 -22.30 -10.98
N LEU A 517 -5.87 -22.94 -10.82
CA LEU A 517 -6.94 -22.47 -9.92
C LEU A 517 -6.61 -22.65 -8.43
N ALA A 518 -5.75 -23.61 -8.08
CA ALA A 518 -5.44 -23.91 -6.68
C ALA A 518 -4.29 -23.06 -6.16
N ALA A 519 -4.49 -22.45 -4.99
CA ALA A 519 -3.43 -21.80 -4.23
C ALA A 519 -2.41 -22.83 -3.74
N VAL A 520 -1.16 -22.39 -3.55
CA VAL A 520 -0.13 -23.17 -2.86
C VAL A 520 -0.47 -23.17 -1.35
N PRO A 521 -0.74 -24.34 -0.73
CA PRO A 521 -1.02 -24.39 0.71
C PRO A 521 0.27 -24.23 1.51
N ILE A 522 0.29 -23.28 2.44
CA ILE A 522 1.40 -23.08 3.37
C ILE A 522 0.86 -23.19 4.79
N ALA A 523 1.31 -24.20 5.54
CA ALA A 523 1.01 -24.34 6.96
C ALA A 523 2.15 -23.71 7.76
N LEU A 524 1.83 -22.69 8.55
CA LEU A 524 2.74 -22.07 9.49
C LEU A 524 2.44 -22.57 10.89
N HIS A 525 3.50 -23.05 11.56
CA HIS A 525 3.41 -23.66 12.87
C HIS A 525 4.06 -22.76 13.91
N ALA A 526 3.30 -22.46 14.96
CA ALA A 526 3.79 -21.68 16.09
C ALA A 526 4.92 -22.43 16.82
N GLN A 527 6.06 -21.76 16.99
CA GLN A 527 7.18 -22.24 17.78
C GLN A 527 7.12 -21.65 19.20
N TRP A 528 7.40 -22.49 20.18
CA TRP A 528 7.24 -22.16 21.60
C TRP A 528 8.53 -22.46 22.35
N ILE A 529 9.03 -21.48 23.10
CA ILE A 529 10.09 -21.70 24.07
C ILE A 529 9.41 -21.96 25.42
N THR A 530 9.55 -23.19 25.93
CA THR A 530 9.03 -23.56 27.26
C THR A 530 10.06 -23.21 28.30
N HIS A 531 9.71 -22.35 29.26
CA HIS A 531 10.57 -22.08 30.41
C HIS A 531 10.26 -23.09 31.51
N GLU A 532 11.20 -23.98 31.81
CA GLU A 532 11.12 -24.85 32.99
C GLU A 532 11.90 -24.24 34.15
N ILE A 533 11.23 -24.00 35.28
CA ILE A 533 11.92 -23.65 36.52
C ILE A 533 12.44 -24.94 37.18
N THR A 534 13.75 -25.13 37.15
CA THR A 534 14.41 -26.29 37.77
C THR A 534 15.34 -25.84 38.91
N GLY A 535 15.74 -26.77 39.78
CA GLY A 535 16.72 -26.50 40.84
C GLY A 535 16.20 -25.79 42.10
N LEU A 536 14.90 -25.45 42.19
CA LEU A 536 14.33 -24.87 43.41
C LEU A 536 14.39 -25.88 44.59
N ASN A 537 15.22 -25.56 45.58
CA ASN A 537 15.44 -26.33 46.80
C ASN A 537 15.48 -25.39 48.03
N PRO A 538 14.32 -25.05 48.62
CA PRO A 538 14.25 -24.13 49.74
C PRO A 538 14.98 -24.64 50.99
N GLN A 539 15.96 -23.87 51.48
CA GLN A 539 16.71 -24.13 52.70
C GLN A 539 16.64 -22.92 53.63
N ILE A 540 16.74 -23.17 54.94
CA ILE A 540 16.83 -22.11 55.95
C ILE A 540 18.23 -22.15 56.56
N THR A 541 18.90 -21.01 56.60
CA THR A 541 20.16 -20.82 57.32
C THR A 541 20.01 -19.82 58.46
N GLY A 542 20.96 -19.85 59.39
CA GLY A 542 20.90 -19.11 60.65
C GLY A 542 20.48 -19.98 61.83
N THR A 543 20.62 -19.44 63.03
CA THR A 543 20.31 -20.16 64.28
C THR A 543 18.87 -19.89 64.70
N ALA A 544 18.07 -20.94 64.89
CA ALA A 544 16.71 -20.85 65.42
C ALA A 544 16.72 -20.43 66.91
N ARG A 545 16.88 -19.13 67.15
CA ARG A 545 16.95 -18.52 68.48
C ARG A 545 16.27 -17.15 68.47
N GLU A 546 15.56 -16.83 69.53
CA GLU A 546 14.97 -15.52 69.76
C GLU A 546 16.01 -14.39 69.58
N GLY A 547 15.61 -13.34 68.86
CA GLY A 547 16.43 -12.19 68.52
C GLY A 547 17.41 -12.43 67.37
N LYS A 548 17.53 -13.66 66.85
CA LYS A 548 18.36 -13.98 65.67
C LYS A 548 17.51 -13.97 64.39
N THR A 549 18.20 -13.88 63.27
CA THR A 549 17.61 -13.83 61.94
C THR A 549 17.84 -15.16 61.21
N LEU A 550 16.77 -15.71 60.65
CA LEU A 550 16.81 -16.80 59.69
C LEU A 550 16.83 -16.23 58.27
N THR A 551 17.55 -16.89 57.37
CA THR A 551 17.64 -16.49 55.96
C THR A 551 17.17 -17.64 55.07
N ALA A 552 16.28 -17.34 54.13
CA ALA A 552 15.84 -18.29 53.12
C ALA A 552 16.86 -18.38 51.97
N GLN A 553 17.16 -19.61 51.56
CA GLN A 553 18.02 -19.93 50.42
C GLN A 553 17.23 -20.74 49.39
N THR A 554 17.44 -20.45 48.12
CA THR A 554 16.65 -20.98 46.99
C THR A 554 17.29 -22.20 46.32
N GLY A 555 18.60 -22.40 46.47
CA GLY A 555 19.41 -23.30 45.63
C GLY A 555 19.85 -22.65 44.31
N SER A 556 20.43 -23.45 43.42
CA SER A 556 20.82 -23.03 42.06
C SER A 556 19.63 -23.18 41.10
N VAL A 557 18.80 -22.15 41.03
CA VAL A 557 17.58 -22.15 40.21
C VAL A 557 17.92 -21.73 38.78
N ALA A 558 17.37 -22.45 37.80
CA ALA A 558 17.39 -22.06 36.39
C ALA A 558 15.95 -21.76 35.92
N PRO A 559 15.76 -20.77 35.02
CA PRO A 559 16.77 -19.82 34.52
C PRO A 559 17.23 -18.82 35.59
N HIS A 560 18.39 -18.17 35.39
CA HIS A 560 19.01 -17.30 36.41
C HIS A 560 18.16 -16.06 36.73
N ASP A 561 17.40 -15.57 35.77
CA ASP A 561 16.52 -14.40 35.88
C ASP A 561 15.19 -14.66 36.62
N ALA A 562 15.00 -15.86 37.21
CA ALA A 562 13.82 -16.15 38.01
C ALA A 562 13.67 -15.20 39.22
N HIS A 563 12.46 -14.70 39.43
CA HIS A 563 12.07 -13.91 40.59
C HIS A 563 11.56 -14.79 41.73
N PHE A 564 11.74 -14.35 42.98
CA PHE A 564 11.37 -15.12 44.17
C PHE A 564 10.48 -14.31 45.12
N SER A 565 9.47 -14.97 45.66
CA SER A 565 8.69 -14.47 46.80
C SER A 565 8.72 -15.48 47.96
N TYR A 566 8.62 -14.96 49.18
CA TYR A 566 8.75 -15.75 50.41
C TYR A 566 7.48 -15.66 51.26
N ARG A 567 7.19 -16.72 51.99
CA ARG A 567 6.19 -16.72 53.07
C ARG A 567 6.69 -17.59 54.21
N TRP A 568 6.83 -17.01 55.39
CA TRP A 568 7.27 -17.75 56.57
C TRP A 568 6.11 -18.34 57.36
N TYR A 569 6.34 -19.50 57.98
CA TYR A 569 5.36 -20.25 58.74
C TYR A 569 5.93 -20.65 60.11
N GLU A 570 5.08 -20.59 61.14
CA GLU A 570 5.33 -21.13 62.48
C GLU A 570 4.44 -22.35 62.75
N ASP A 571 5.07 -23.49 63.02
CA ASP A 571 4.43 -24.80 63.18
C ASP A 571 3.45 -25.20 62.05
N GLY A 572 3.53 -24.56 60.88
CA GLY A 572 2.66 -24.77 59.73
C GLY A 572 1.63 -23.66 59.48
N HIS A 573 1.51 -22.68 60.39
CA HIS A 573 0.64 -21.51 60.23
C HIS A 573 1.43 -20.33 59.68
N PRO A 574 0.88 -19.54 58.74
CA PRO A 574 1.60 -18.41 58.17
C PRO A 574 1.83 -17.33 59.23
N ILE A 575 3.05 -16.78 59.27
CA ILE A 575 3.38 -15.63 60.11
C ILE A 575 2.90 -14.38 59.34
N PRO A 576 1.96 -13.59 59.89
CA PRO A 576 1.45 -12.39 59.20
C PRO A 576 2.58 -11.41 58.86
N GLY A 577 2.55 -10.88 57.64
CA GLY A 577 3.54 -9.91 57.15
C GLY A 577 4.95 -10.46 56.85
N ALA A 578 5.26 -11.70 57.21
CA ALA A 578 6.59 -12.27 56.98
C ALA A 578 6.78 -12.76 55.54
N THR A 579 7.12 -11.84 54.63
CA THR A 579 7.34 -12.11 53.19
C THR A 579 8.76 -11.85 52.69
N ASP A 580 9.64 -11.36 53.56
CA ASP A 580 11.02 -11.05 53.19
C ASP A 580 11.86 -12.32 53.09
N LYS A 581 13.00 -12.22 52.37
CA LYS A 581 14.01 -13.29 52.32
C LYS A 581 14.56 -13.67 53.69
N THR A 582 14.46 -12.77 54.66
CA THR A 582 14.92 -12.99 56.03
C THR A 582 13.78 -12.86 57.03
N LEU A 583 13.85 -13.60 58.13
CA LEU A 583 12.90 -13.52 59.23
C LEU A 583 13.65 -13.34 60.54
N ARG A 584 13.41 -12.21 61.21
CA ARG A 584 13.88 -12.00 62.59
C ARG A 584 12.92 -12.68 63.57
N LEU A 585 13.45 -13.57 64.40
CA LEU A 585 12.65 -14.33 65.35
C LEU A 585 12.34 -13.50 66.61
N GLY A 586 11.07 -13.27 66.88
CA GLY A 586 10.59 -12.63 68.11
C GLY A 586 10.26 -13.64 69.21
N GLY A 587 9.86 -13.15 70.38
CA GLY A 587 9.47 -14.00 71.51
C GLY A 587 8.24 -14.89 71.24
N PHE A 588 7.34 -14.49 70.34
CA PHE A 588 6.17 -15.28 69.96
C PHE A 588 6.52 -16.59 69.22
N GLN A 589 7.68 -16.63 68.57
CA GLN A 589 8.18 -17.82 67.88
C GLN A 589 8.92 -18.78 68.81
N ALA A 590 9.20 -18.39 70.06
CA ALA A 590 9.91 -19.26 71.01
C ALA A 590 9.17 -20.60 71.23
N ALA A 591 9.94 -21.69 71.31
CA ALA A 591 9.43 -23.05 71.39
C ALA A 591 8.57 -23.52 70.18
N ARG A 592 8.58 -22.78 69.06
CA ARG A 592 7.95 -23.18 67.78
C ARG A 592 8.99 -23.61 66.76
N ARG A 593 8.57 -24.28 65.68
CA ARG A 593 9.44 -24.56 64.52
C ARG A 593 9.08 -23.68 63.33
N ILE A 594 10.08 -23.28 62.56
CA ILE A 594 9.91 -22.36 61.44
C ILE A 594 10.11 -23.10 60.12
N SER A 595 9.32 -22.75 59.11
CA SER A 595 9.53 -23.16 57.71
C SER A 595 9.24 -22.00 56.78
N VAL A 596 9.82 -22.00 55.58
CA VAL A 596 9.57 -20.97 54.55
C VAL A 596 9.04 -21.63 53.28
N ARG A 597 7.99 -21.05 52.70
CA ARG A 597 7.57 -21.32 51.32
C ARG A 597 8.27 -20.31 50.42
N ILE A 598 8.92 -20.80 49.39
CA ILE A 598 9.52 -19.97 48.34
C ILE A 598 8.76 -20.27 47.05
N THR A 599 8.27 -19.22 46.39
CA THR A 599 7.69 -19.29 45.05
C THR A 599 8.65 -18.63 44.07
N ALA A 600 9.08 -19.38 43.06
CA ALA A 600 9.87 -18.90 41.93
C ALA A 600 8.95 -18.62 40.74
N SER A 601 9.23 -17.55 39.99
CA SER A 601 8.46 -17.15 38.80
C SER A 601 9.38 -16.54 37.74
N VAL A 602 9.12 -16.83 36.47
CA VAL A 602 9.77 -16.16 35.33
C VAL A 602 8.72 -15.22 34.70
N PRO A 603 9.09 -14.03 34.19
CA PRO A 603 8.15 -13.18 33.45
C PRO A 603 7.44 -13.97 32.35
N ASP A 604 6.11 -13.87 32.29
CA ASP A 604 5.22 -14.57 31.34
C ASP A 604 5.36 -16.12 31.34
N GLY A 605 6.01 -16.68 32.36
CA GLY A 605 6.30 -18.10 32.50
C GLY A 605 5.56 -18.78 33.67
N PRO A 606 5.85 -20.06 33.94
CA PRO A 606 5.21 -20.79 35.03
C PRO A 606 5.72 -20.33 36.41
N THR A 607 4.94 -20.60 37.46
CA THR A 607 5.34 -20.41 38.86
C THR A 607 5.50 -21.76 39.56
N VAL A 608 6.59 -21.94 40.32
CA VAL A 608 6.84 -23.15 41.11
C VAL A 608 7.04 -22.77 42.57
N SER A 609 6.33 -23.43 43.49
CA SER A 609 6.43 -23.18 44.93
C SER A 609 6.83 -24.44 45.70
N LYS A 610 7.78 -24.31 46.63
CA LYS A 610 8.19 -25.38 47.56
C LYS A 610 8.32 -24.86 48.99
N ILE A 611 8.16 -25.75 49.97
CA ILE A 611 8.34 -25.43 51.40
C ILE A 611 9.62 -26.10 51.90
N SER A 612 10.42 -25.37 52.68
CA SER A 612 11.63 -25.90 53.31
C SER A 612 11.32 -26.96 54.38
N ALA A 613 12.34 -27.73 54.77
CA ALA A 613 12.28 -28.45 56.04
C ALA A 613 12.05 -27.49 57.22
N LYS A 614 11.44 -27.99 58.30
CA LYS A 614 11.24 -27.23 59.53
C LYS A 614 12.55 -27.10 60.30
N THR A 615 12.82 -25.94 60.88
CA THR A 615 13.96 -25.73 61.80
C THR A 615 13.85 -26.61 63.04
N SER A 616 14.93 -26.65 63.84
CA SER A 616 14.81 -26.98 65.26
C SER A 616 13.88 -25.98 65.98
N TYR A 617 13.43 -26.33 67.19
CA TYR A 617 12.64 -25.43 68.01
C TYR A 617 13.41 -24.13 68.29
N VAL A 618 12.74 -22.99 68.13
CA VAL A 618 13.33 -21.68 68.40
C VAL A 618 13.64 -21.57 69.88
N SER A 619 14.93 -21.56 70.19
CA SER A 619 15.44 -21.41 71.56
C SER A 619 15.27 -19.97 72.07
N SER A 620 15.08 -19.81 73.38
CA SER A 620 14.89 -18.52 74.02
C SER A 620 15.48 -18.54 75.43
N ALA A 621 16.02 -17.40 75.88
CA ALA A 621 16.41 -17.20 77.27
C ALA A 621 15.19 -16.99 78.19
N HIS A 622 14.06 -16.59 77.61
CA HIS A 622 12.78 -16.44 78.29
C HIS A 622 12.04 -17.77 78.38
N LYS A 623 11.15 -17.85 79.37
CA LYS A 623 10.33 -19.04 79.61
C LYS A 623 9.14 -19.02 78.65
N HIS A 624 9.14 -19.92 77.69
CA HIS A 624 7.97 -20.20 76.85
C HIS A 624 7.60 -21.67 76.96
N LEU A 625 6.30 -21.96 76.78
CA LEU A 625 5.74 -23.30 76.77
C LEU A 625 4.74 -23.39 75.63
N VAL A 626 5.00 -24.29 74.69
CA VAL A 626 4.12 -24.59 73.56
C VAL A 626 3.65 -26.03 73.68
N ILE A 627 2.36 -26.23 73.45
CA ILE A 627 1.72 -27.55 73.40
C ILE A 627 1.05 -27.71 72.05
N SER A 628 1.23 -28.87 71.40
CA SER A 628 0.64 -29.14 70.09
C SER A 628 -0.89 -29.10 70.11
N ASP A 629 -1.49 -29.55 71.20
CA ASP A 629 -2.93 -29.76 71.32
C ASP A 629 -3.43 -29.29 72.69
N HIS A 630 -4.52 -28.51 72.72
CA HIS A 630 -5.11 -28.01 73.97
C HIS A 630 -6.31 -28.84 74.44
N THR A 631 -6.75 -29.80 73.60
CA THR A 631 -7.72 -30.84 73.94
C THR A 631 -7.09 -32.19 73.64
N ILE A 632 -6.83 -32.96 74.68
CA ILE A 632 -6.12 -34.25 74.61
C ILE A 632 -7.09 -35.36 74.97
N ASN A 633 -7.31 -36.29 74.05
CA ASN A 633 -8.12 -37.48 74.34
C ASN A 633 -7.32 -38.51 75.13
N HIS A 634 -8.03 -39.39 75.85
CA HIS A 634 -7.45 -40.53 76.54
C HIS A 634 -6.50 -41.32 75.63
N ARG A 635 -5.28 -41.57 76.12
CA ARG A 635 -4.14 -42.23 75.42
C ARG A 635 -3.53 -41.44 74.26
N ALA A 636 -4.06 -40.29 73.86
CA ALA A 636 -3.44 -39.45 72.85
C ALA A 636 -2.09 -38.92 73.35
N THR A 637 -1.09 -38.98 72.48
CA THR A 637 0.18 -38.30 72.69
C THR A 637 0.09 -36.88 72.15
N PHE A 638 0.75 -35.94 72.80
CA PHE A 638 0.87 -34.57 72.34
C PHE A 638 2.28 -34.05 72.63
N HIS A 639 2.70 -33.03 71.88
CA HIS A 639 4.03 -32.47 72.00
C HIS A 639 4.05 -31.32 73.01
N VAL A 640 5.07 -31.31 73.85
CA VAL A 640 5.36 -30.24 74.82
C VAL A 640 6.75 -29.72 74.55
N ALA A 641 6.89 -28.43 74.27
CA ALA A 641 8.18 -27.75 74.09
C ALA A 641 8.28 -26.57 75.05
N ALA A 642 9.40 -26.45 75.78
CA ALA A 642 9.65 -25.38 76.74
C ALA A 642 11.07 -24.84 76.63
N THR A 643 11.23 -23.52 76.72
CA THR A 643 12.52 -22.80 76.62
C THR A 643 12.88 -22.08 77.92
N GLY A 644 14.09 -21.53 78.01
CA GLY A 644 14.55 -20.72 79.16
C GLY A 644 15.15 -21.56 80.30
N LEU A 645 15.46 -22.84 80.06
CA LEU A 645 16.26 -23.65 80.98
C LEU A 645 17.76 -23.41 80.71
N LYS A 646 18.62 -23.72 81.68
CA LYS A 646 20.07 -23.78 81.42
C LYS A 646 20.39 -24.99 80.53
N PRO A 647 21.35 -24.89 79.59
CA PRO A 647 21.80 -26.04 78.81
C PRO A 647 22.14 -27.26 79.68
N GLY A 648 21.62 -28.44 79.34
CA GLY A 648 21.84 -29.67 80.11
C GLY A 648 21.13 -29.75 81.47
N GLN A 649 20.35 -28.73 81.86
CA GLN A 649 19.62 -28.70 83.13
C GLN A 649 18.60 -29.83 83.21
N ARG A 650 18.53 -30.51 84.35
CA ARG A 650 17.54 -31.57 84.60
C ARG A 650 16.14 -30.98 84.54
N ALA A 651 15.26 -31.57 83.74
CA ALA A 651 13.90 -31.13 83.54
C ALA A 651 12.90 -32.27 83.72
N LYS A 652 11.73 -31.93 84.26
CA LYS A 652 10.60 -32.83 84.45
C LYS A 652 9.35 -32.23 83.84
N ILE A 653 8.60 -33.03 83.08
CA ILE A 653 7.27 -32.66 82.57
C ILE A 653 6.24 -33.37 83.44
N TRP A 654 5.34 -32.58 84.00
CA TRP A 654 4.25 -33.01 84.87
C TRP A 654 2.92 -32.78 84.17
N LEU A 655 2.08 -33.81 84.13
CA LEU A 655 0.76 -33.79 83.52
C LEU A 655 -0.28 -34.09 84.60
N GLY A 656 -1.18 -33.15 84.90
CA GLY A 656 -2.22 -33.34 85.92
C GLY A 656 -1.66 -33.64 87.33
N GLY A 657 -0.46 -33.16 87.63
CA GLY A 657 0.22 -33.42 88.91
C GLY A 657 1.07 -34.70 88.95
N LYS A 658 0.97 -35.58 87.94
CA LYS A 658 1.78 -36.79 87.81
C LYS A 658 3.00 -36.57 86.91
N LEU A 659 4.12 -37.21 87.23
CA LEU A 659 5.36 -37.10 86.44
C LEU A 659 5.19 -37.91 85.15
N ALA A 660 5.36 -37.26 83.99
CA ALA A 660 5.22 -37.89 82.67
C ALA A 660 6.56 -38.07 81.95
N TYR A 661 7.53 -37.20 82.21
CA TYR A 661 8.86 -37.30 81.61
C TYR A 661 9.92 -36.73 82.55
N THR A 662 11.09 -37.38 82.59
CA THR A 662 12.33 -36.85 83.17
C THR A 662 13.41 -36.86 82.11
N GLY A 663 14.13 -35.75 81.97
CA GLY A 663 15.23 -35.65 81.03
C GLY A 663 16.10 -34.43 81.32
N ARG A 664 16.79 -33.95 80.29
CA ARG A 664 17.60 -32.73 80.34
C ARG A 664 17.20 -31.80 79.21
N ALA A 665 17.33 -30.50 79.45
CA ALA A 665 17.30 -29.51 78.38
C ALA A 665 18.47 -29.77 77.43
N ASP A 666 18.25 -29.53 76.14
CA ASP A 666 19.29 -29.60 75.13
C ASP A 666 20.35 -28.50 75.31
N SER A 667 21.34 -28.44 74.42
CA SER A 667 22.41 -27.44 74.44
C SER A 667 21.90 -26.00 74.30
N THR A 668 20.66 -25.80 73.87
CA THR A 668 20.02 -24.49 73.73
C THR A 668 19.17 -24.09 74.93
N GLY A 669 19.05 -24.97 75.94
CA GLY A 669 18.17 -24.72 77.08
C GLY A 669 16.69 -25.03 76.79
N THR A 670 16.42 -25.87 75.79
CA THR A 670 15.08 -26.26 75.37
C THR A 670 14.78 -27.71 75.78
N VAL A 671 13.58 -27.96 76.28
CA VAL A 671 13.04 -29.30 76.55
C VAL A 671 11.86 -29.50 75.65
N HIS A 672 11.91 -30.52 74.79
CA HIS A 672 10.83 -30.81 73.86
C HIS A 672 10.58 -32.32 73.79
N ARG A 673 9.35 -32.75 74.06
CA ARG A 673 8.96 -34.16 74.08
C ARG A 673 7.51 -34.38 73.71
N THR A 674 7.30 -35.46 72.96
CA THR A 674 5.99 -36.07 72.82
C THR A 674 5.70 -36.87 74.08
N VAL A 675 4.62 -36.51 74.77
CA VAL A 675 4.20 -37.08 76.06
C VAL A 675 2.74 -37.51 75.98
N ARG A 676 2.30 -38.34 76.92
CA ARG A 676 0.90 -38.74 77.10
C ARG A 676 0.52 -38.63 78.56
N PHE A 677 -0.75 -38.34 78.84
CA PHE A 677 -1.25 -38.36 80.22
C PHE A 677 -1.09 -39.77 80.82
N PRO A 678 -0.56 -39.90 82.06
CA PRO A 678 -0.58 -41.16 82.78
C PRO A 678 -2.02 -41.64 83.00
N THR A 679 -2.25 -42.96 82.95
CA THR A 679 -3.58 -43.58 83.13
C THR A 679 -4.23 -43.29 84.49
N SER A 680 -3.45 -42.84 85.48
CA SER A 680 -3.91 -42.46 86.82
C SER A 680 -4.37 -41.00 86.93
N VAL A 681 -4.37 -40.23 85.85
CA VAL A 681 -4.90 -38.86 85.83
C VAL A 681 -6.34 -38.91 85.32
N GLU A 682 -7.28 -38.36 86.08
CA GLU A 682 -8.69 -38.28 85.68
C GLU A 682 -8.91 -37.20 84.59
N PRO A 683 -9.93 -37.35 83.72
CA PRO A 683 -10.36 -36.30 82.79
C PRO A 683 -10.67 -34.95 83.46
N GLY A 684 -10.63 -33.86 82.70
CA GLY A 684 -10.89 -32.49 83.13
C GLY A 684 -9.81 -31.49 82.69
N HIS A 685 -9.89 -30.25 83.19
CA HIS A 685 -8.84 -29.26 82.96
C HIS A 685 -7.59 -29.63 83.77
N ARG A 686 -6.50 -29.97 83.07
CA ARG A 686 -5.26 -30.44 83.68
C ARG A 686 -4.09 -29.53 83.33
N ARG A 687 -3.26 -29.30 84.35
CA ARG A 687 -2.04 -28.51 84.21
C ARG A 687 -0.96 -29.34 83.53
N VAL A 688 -0.37 -28.78 82.47
CA VAL A 688 0.89 -29.25 81.89
C VAL A 688 1.98 -28.33 82.42
N ARG A 689 2.89 -28.86 83.25
CA ARG A 689 3.95 -28.08 83.91
C ARG A 689 5.31 -28.63 83.55
N VAL A 690 6.20 -27.76 83.12
CA VAL A 690 7.63 -28.08 82.97
C VAL A 690 8.38 -27.46 84.13
N SER A 691 9.21 -28.26 84.81
CA SER A 691 10.03 -27.81 85.94
C SER A 691 11.50 -28.19 85.72
N GLY A 692 12.41 -27.26 85.96
CA GLY A 692 13.85 -27.47 85.89
C GLY A 692 14.50 -27.42 87.28
N TYR A 693 15.56 -28.19 87.46
CA TYR A 693 16.22 -28.40 88.76
C TYR A 693 17.72 -28.11 88.68
N SER A 694 18.31 -27.58 89.75
CA SER A 694 19.76 -27.42 89.92
C SER A 694 20.45 -28.79 90.09
N SER A 695 21.78 -28.79 90.11
CA SER A 695 22.59 -29.97 90.46
C SER A 695 22.31 -30.46 91.89
N SER A 696 22.04 -29.54 92.83
CA SER A 696 21.64 -29.83 94.22
C SER A 696 20.21 -30.36 94.39
N GLY A 697 19.39 -30.31 93.33
CA GLY A 697 18.00 -30.78 93.34
C GLY A 697 16.94 -29.69 93.57
N ASP A 698 17.33 -28.44 93.73
CA ASP A 698 16.42 -27.31 93.94
C ASP A 698 15.68 -26.93 92.65
N ARG A 699 14.37 -26.66 92.75
CA ARG A 699 13.56 -26.26 91.58
C ARG A 699 13.84 -24.80 91.22
N THR A 700 14.57 -24.60 90.12
CA THR A 700 15.04 -23.29 89.66
C THR A 700 14.29 -22.77 88.43
N TYR A 701 13.48 -23.62 87.79
CA TYR A 701 12.63 -23.24 86.65
C TYR A 701 11.24 -23.85 86.80
N THR A 702 10.20 -23.10 86.45
CA THR A 702 8.83 -23.60 86.31
C THR A 702 8.05 -22.74 85.32
N ILE A 703 7.33 -23.39 84.42
CA ILE A 703 6.29 -22.82 83.56
C ILE A 703 5.15 -23.82 83.43
N PHE A 704 3.92 -23.35 83.25
CA PHE A 704 2.78 -24.23 83.04
C PHE A 704 1.72 -23.58 82.15
N THR A 705 0.87 -24.44 81.60
CA THR A 705 -0.39 -24.06 80.96
C THR A 705 -1.47 -25.09 81.33
N VAL A 706 -2.70 -24.86 80.90
CA VAL A 706 -3.85 -25.75 81.13
C VAL A 706 -4.34 -26.29 79.80
N VAL A 707 -4.60 -27.59 79.77
CA VAL A 707 -5.24 -28.28 78.64
C VAL A 707 -6.50 -28.99 79.12
N THR A 708 -7.42 -29.27 78.21
CA THR A 708 -8.59 -30.12 78.46
C THR A 708 -8.22 -31.57 78.19
N TYR A 709 -8.23 -32.42 79.20
CA TYR A 709 -8.03 -33.86 79.05
C TYR A 709 -9.39 -34.57 79.08
N ARG A 710 -9.72 -35.36 78.06
CA ARG A 710 -11.01 -36.05 77.93
C ARG A 710 -10.86 -37.56 77.97
#